data_AF-A0A0D2GT03-F1
#
_entry.id   AF-A0A0D2GT03-F1
#
_cell.length_a   1.000
_cell.length_b   1.000
_cell.length_c   1.000
_cell.angle_alpha   90.00
_cell.angle_beta   90.00
_cell.angle_gamma   90.00
#
_symmetry.space_group_name_H-M   'P 1'
#
loop_
_entity.id
_entity.type
_entity.pdbx_description
1 polymer ?
#
loop_
_entity_poly.entity_id
_entity_poly.type
_entity_poly.pdbx_seq_one_letter_code
_entity_poly.pdbx_strand_id
1 'polypeptide(L)'
;MPLKRVFSPATKPPPGSSLPRSDWALRPVYSAASRVDLEKEESALSLLKNDSDLKDADMVAVVMGPTGAGKSRFIAEASGLSVDIGDSLHSETRTVQAYHFEHHGSHVALVDTPGFDDTHRPDTAIFRDLSAWLAARYQEKTRLMAIIYIQPITLTRVSGSILRNLTVMKRMLGVQSFPHLTLVTSMWDTIDPSLGEKREAELQASFWSDLVQFGAKTARFSGDATSAAKVLDTASSKDEILMTIQRELVDQGLTLDRTAAGTYLDSEILGLIDAAIQDPSRKGLSSRLLGKLGGKGSEPGRADKQQELEQLGPQRYLKASWDPDYGSLWLEPAAPPQPIWDAGIYTTLREDQFRLIELKAGEGSAPLEIELVVRSFSQASKYVALSYVVGTDHKLKQLGLRFQKSLFKHEIAENLHSALSHLRQPGIDIAIWVDALSINPASPDERARQIRKMSRIFRHADNVCIWLGEEDENNRKAMDLAQGILDFDYFEAALSDPSVTENFLQLANLMGNPWFRRRWCVQEILLAKSATIHCGHRVMPWLDFVDAVTLLRPRWIEIQHRVDGKTRHRLGHAYLIGAVALIEVSAKIVRRTPNGDVIDRLLDLETLLSMLPTFEVTFMHDTVYAIYDLARDVAGTNRLQVDYSKEPRDLFREATELIVKSSGSLDIICQPWAPKAGLPSWIPTTEKLPYSLKPRPQGTVGSAEVLGALRSAVAAGKTLTGFSAQSTLPVYIRKNGCVLVGTPDSRSYRACGHYSSRGHVEFRAEGSQLVLSARGIPIGTVALHGGECINGNIPSRWMELGMWDELDSRPVPPVFWRTLVADRGPDGLPAPGWYKRACEFAFRRNASAHIDVEELYSLTESSHVREFLRRVRDVCWSRALVNLSASQESAAAGRSCGGSGGVASSSSSPPQQPIISLCPPETSIGDVVAILYGCSVPVVLRPQVSASSSSSYYTLIGECFVYGFVDGEIMTDDNKSRLCSRIYDII
;
A
#
# COMPACT_ATOMS: atom_id res chain seq x y z
N MET A 1 -20.82 -48.26 -42.84
CA MET A 1 -21.55 -47.96 -44.10
C MET A 1 -22.97 -47.58 -43.74
N PRO A 2 -23.66 -46.73 -44.52
CA PRO A 2 -23.21 -46.16 -45.80
C PRO A 2 -23.30 -44.60 -45.79
N LEU A 3 -22.50 -43.77 -46.48
CA LEU A 3 -21.72 -43.88 -47.72
C LEU A 3 -20.70 -42.72 -47.84
N LYS A 4 -19.57 -43.01 -48.51
CA LYS A 4 -18.74 -42.20 -49.45
C LYS A 4 -17.98 -40.95 -48.92
N ARG A 5 -16.65 -41.00 -48.75
CA ARG A 5 -15.49 -40.95 -49.72
C ARG A 5 -15.28 -39.54 -50.33
N VAL A 6 -14.31 -38.76 -49.84
CA VAL A 6 -12.87 -38.65 -50.25
C VAL A 6 -12.70 -37.89 -51.57
N PHE A 7 -11.99 -36.75 -51.55
CA PHE A 7 -10.72 -36.51 -52.26
C PHE A 7 -10.06 -35.18 -51.83
N SER A 8 -8.74 -35.25 -51.66
CA SER A 8 -7.71 -34.22 -51.45
C SER A 8 -6.55 -34.64 -52.40
N PRO A 9 -5.34 -34.04 -52.46
CA PRO A 9 -4.86 -32.66 -52.28
C PRO A 9 -3.83 -32.19 -53.38
N ALA A 10 -3.45 -30.91 -53.30
CA ALA A 10 -2.13 -30.28 -53.52
C ALA A 10 -1.22 -30.59 -54.74
N THR A 11 -0.78 -29.53 -55.44
CA THR A 11 0.64 -29.28 -55.83
C THR A 11 0.93 -27.80 -56.16
N LYS A 12 2.13 -27.38 -55.75
CA LYS A 12 2.91 -26.11 -55.83
C LYS A 12 3.65 -25.99 -57.22
N PRO A 13 4.64 -25.08 -57.54
CA PRO A 13 5.21 -23.82 -56.96
C PRO A 13 5.67 -22.74 -58.05
N PRO A 14 6.86 -22.02 -58.04
CA PRO A 14 7.10 -20.56 -57.79
C PRO A 14 8.09 -19.91 -58.85
N PRO A 15 9.14 -19.04 -58.58
CA PRO A 15 9.46 -17.94 -57.61
C PRO A 15 10.10 -16.64 -58.24
N GLY A 16 10.39 -15.59 -57.44
CA GLY A 16 11.45 -14.59 -57.72
C GLY A 16 11.45 -13.23 -56.97
N SER A 17 12.32 -13.10 -55.93
CA SER A 17 12.92 -11.89 -55.27
C SER A 17 12.03 -10.74 -54.73
N SER A 18 12.19 -10.14 -53.54
CA SER A 18 13.31 -9.94 -52.59
C SER A 18 12.80 -9.63 -51.15
N LEU A 19 13.64 -9.93 -50.14
CA LEU A 19 13.54 -9.58 -48.68
C LEU A 19 13.99 -8.10 -48.43
N PRO A 20 13.86 -7.44 -47.24
CA PRO A 20 13.99 -7.99 -45.86
C PRO A 20 13.20 -7.31 -44.67
N ARG A 21 13.33 -7.98 -43.50
CA ARG A 21 13.24 -7.57 -42.06
C ARG A 21 12.89 -6.10 -41.68
N SER A 22 11.83 -5.89 -40.88
CA SER A 22 11.84 -5.54 -39.42
C SER A 22 10.44 -5.12 -38.92
N ASP A 23 10.25 -5.19 -37.61
CA ASP A 23 9.22 -4.53 -36.77
C ASP A 23 7.83 -5.15 -36.61
N TRP A 24 7.73 -5.90 -35.52
CA TRP A 24 6.49 -6.29 -34.84
C TRP A 24 6.23 -5.26 -33.73
N ALA A 25 5.47 -4.22 -34.07
CA ALA A 25 4.89 -3.28 -33.12
C ALA A 25 3.36 -3.29 -33.24
N LEU A 26 2.75 -3.73 -32.12
CA LEU A 26 1.40 -3.53 -31.61
C LEU A 26 0.45 -2.62 -32.44
N ARG A 27 -0.70 -3.19 -32.84
CA ARG A 27 -1.93 -2.43 -33.15
C ARG A 27 -2.95 -2.66 -32.03
N PRO A 28 -3.45 -1.61 -31.34
CA PRO A 28 -4.63 -1.72 -30.51
C PRO A 28 -5.88 -1.51 -31.36
N VAL A 29 -6.85 -2.42 -31.24
CA VAL A 29 -8.20 -2.27 -31.76
C VAL A 29 -8.97 -1.34 -30.80
N TYR A 30 -9.03 -0.07 -31.13
CA TYR A 30 -10.07 0.85 -30.67
C TYR A 30 -10.55 1.68 -31.86
N SER A 31 -11.74 1.36 -32.36
CA SER A 31 -12.50 2.26 -33.23
C SER A 31 -13.96 2.20 -32.81
N ALA A 32 -14.57 3.38 -32.67
CA ALA A 32 -15.97 3.67 -32.36
C ALA A 32 -16.36 3.78 -30.87
N ALA A 33 -15.73 4.72 -30.16
CA ALA A 33 -16.35 5.47 -29.06
C ALA A 33 -15.56 6.77 -28.81
N SER A 34 -15.69 7.75 -29.71
CA SER A 34 -15.17 9.10 -29.49
C SER A 34 -16.05 10.14 -30.18
N ARG A 35 -16.97 10.71 -29.40
CA ARG A 35 -17.40 12.11 -29.50
C ARG A 35 -17.76 12.51 -28.09
N VAL A 36 -16.92 13.34 -27.50
CA VAL A 36 -17.22 14.06 -26.27
C VAL A 36 -18.30 15.07 -26.63
N ASP A 37 -19.53 14.84 -26.19
CA ASP A 37 -20.61 15.84 -26.29
C ASP A 37 -20.34 16.96 -25.27
N LEU A 38 -19.50 17.92 -25.66
CA LEU A 38 -19.26 19.19 -24.97
C LEU A 38 -20.40 20.21 -25.16
N GLU A 39 -21.50 19.83 -25.82
CA GLU A 39 -22.59 20.77 -26.18
C GLU A 39 -23.73 20.87 -25.13
N LYS A 40 -23.64 20.20 -23.97
CA LYS A 40 -24.73 20.18 -22.97
C LYS A 40 -24.42 20.76 -21.58
N GLU A 41 -23.36 21.56 -21.42
CA GLU A 41 -23.08 22.28 -20.16
C GLU A 41 -22.91 23.80 -20.37
N GLU A 42 -24.01 24.55 -20.30
CA GLU A 42 -24.03 26.03 -20.36
C GLU A 42 -23.18 26.71 -19.25
N SER A 43 -22.78 25.99 -18.20
CA SER A 43 -21.98 26.54 -17.08
C SER A 43 -20.49 26.67 -17.40
N ALA A 44 -19.93 25.85 -18.29
CA ALA A 44 -18.52 25.94 -18.68
C ALA A 44 -18.30 27.03 -19.74
N LEU A 45 -19.28 27.24 -20.62
CA LEU A 45 -19.25 28.27 -21.67
C LEU A 45 -19.42 29.71 -21.15
N SER A 46 -20.02 29.92 -19.97
CA SER A 46 -20.07 31.26 -19.36
C SER A 46 -18.73 31.72 -18.80
N LEU A 47 -17.83 30.79 -18.43
CA LEU A 47 -16.47 31.10 -17.95
C LEU A 47 -15.54 31.58 -19.09
N LEU A 48 -15.92 31.36 -20.34
CA LEU A 48 -15.12 31.68 -21.52
C LEU A 48 -15.26 33.13 -22.01
N LYS A 49 -16.27 33.89 -21.55
CA LYS A 49 -16.62 35.18 -22.15
C LYS A 49 -15.75 36.38 -21.74
N ASN A 50 -14.94 36.28 -20.68
CA ASN A 50 -14.11 37.39 -20.19
C ASN A 50 -12.59 37.21 -20.38
N ASP A 51 -12.14 36.09 -20.98
CA ASP A 51 -10.74 35.64 -20.90
C ASP A 51 -10.08 35.45 -22.30
N SER A 52 -10.61 36.08 -23.37
CA SER A 52 -10.11 35.89 -24.75
C SER A 52 -8.63 36.26 -24.94
N ASP A 53 -8.07 37.06 -24.03
CA ASP A 53 -6.73 37.67 -24.18
C ASP A 53 -5.62 36.91 -23.44
N LEU A 54 -5.93 35.76 -22.80
CA LEU A 54 -4.92 34.93 -22.13
C LEU A 54 -3.83 34.39 -23.06
N LYS A 55 -4.10 34.28 -24.36
CA LYS A 55 -3.11 33.83 -25.36
C LYS A 55 -2.05 34.88 -25.66
N ASP A 56 -2.34 36.14 -25.36
CA ASP A 56 -1.45 37.28 -25.61
C ASP A 56 -0.60 37.62 -24.39
N ALA A 57 -0.75 36.89 -23.28
CA ALA A 57 0.12 37.02 -22.11
C ALA A 57 1.42 36.24 -22.31
N ASP A 58 2.54 36.89 -21.99
CA ASP A 58 3.85 36.24 -21.96
C ASP A 58 3.92 35.19 -20.83
N MET A 59 3.24 35.45 -19.71
CA MET A 59 3.16 34.53 -18.57
C MET A 59 1.73 34.41 -18.04
N VAL A 60 1.17 33.20 -18.08
CA VAL A 60 -0.07 32.87 -17.35
C VAL A 60 0.29 32.09 -16.08
N ALA A 61 -0.17 32.57 -14.93
CA ALA A 61 0.09 31.97 -13.63
C ALA A 61 -1.20 31.72 -12.84
N VAL A 62 -1.40 30.49 -12.38
CA VAL A 62 -2.60 30.09 -11.60
C VAL A 62 -2.30 30.19 -10.11
N VAL A 63 -3.13 30.92 -9.36
CA VAL A 63 -2.99 31.14 -7.91
C VAL A 63 -3.95 30.22 -7.16
N MET A 64 -3.41 29.28 -6.37
CA MET A 64 -4.11 28.26 -5.60
C MET A 64 -3.85 28.43 -4.10
N GLY A 65 -4.72 27.84 -3.26
CA GLY A 65 -4.56 27.85 -1.81
C GLY A 65 -5.90 27.80 -1.08
N PRO A 66 -5.91 27.50 0.23
CA PRO A 66 -7.14 27.43 1.00
C PRO A 66 -7.89 28.79 1.03
N THR A 67 -9.17 28.76 1.41
CA THR A 67 -9.96 29.97 1.66
C THR A 67 -9.27 30.82 2.73
N GLY A 68 -9.24 32.14 2.51
CA GLY A 68 -8.55 33.07 3.42
C GLY A 68 -7.02 33.08 3.32
N ALA A 69 -6.40 32.32 2.40
CA ALA A 69 -4.93 32.32 2.27
C ALA A 69 -4.28 33.64 1.80
N GLY A 70 -5.08 34.63 1.39
CA GLY A 70 -4.59 35.89 0.82
C GLY A 70 -4.33 35.86 -0.69
N LYS A 71 -5.01 34.97 -1.44
CA LYS A 71 -4.89 34.87 -2.91
C LYS A 71 -5.25 36.18 -3.63
N SER A 72 -6.45 36.69 -3.38
CA SER A 72 -6.93 37.93 -4.01
C SER A 72 -6.14 39.16 -3.54
N ARG A 73 -5.69 39.17 -2.28
CA ARG A 73 -4.74 40.19 -1.76
C ARG A 73 -3.42 40.16 -2.52
N PHE A 74 -2.84 38.97 -2.71
CA PHE A 74 -1.62 38.81 -3.50
C PHE A 74 -1.80 39.34 -4.93
N ILE A 75 -2.92 39.02 -5.59
CA ILE A 75 -3.20 39.50 -6.95
C ILE A 75 -3.37 41.01 -7.01
N ALA A 76 -4.05 41.62 -6.03
CA ALA A 76 -4.19 43.07 -5.95
C ALA A 76 -2.83 43.78 -5.81
N GLU A 77 -1.99 43.30 -4.88
CA GLU A 77 -0.66 43.87 -4.64
C GLU A 77 0.31 43.62 -5.82
N ALA A 78 0.19 42.48 -6.49
CA ALA A 78 1.00 42.14 -7.66
C ALA A 78 0.64 42.97 -8.90
N SER A 79 -0.66 43.18 -9.14
CA SER A 79 -1.16 43.82 -10.35
C SER A 79 -1.41 45.32 -10.23
N GLY A 80 -1.57 45.83 -9.00
CA GLY A 80 -2.05 47.19 -8.74
C GLY A 80 -3.50 47.42 -9.15
N LEU A 81 -4.25 46.37 -9.53
CA LEU A 81 -5.64 46.45 -9.93
C LEU A 81 -6.60 46.38 -8.73
N SER A 82 -7.81 46.90 -8.92
CA SER A 82 -8.90 46.71 -7.96
C SER A 82 -9.41 45.27 -8.04
N VAL A 83 -9.11 44.47 -7.01
CA VAL A 83 -9.60 43.10 -6.83
C VAL A 83 -10.50 43.08 -5.61
N ASP A 84 -11.64 42.40 -5.68
CA ASP A 84 -12.52 42.24 -4.52
C ASP A 84 -11.82 41.34 -3.49
N ILE A 85 -11.35 41.94 -2.39
CA ILE A 85 -10.69 41.25 -1.28
C ILE A 85 -11.69 41.15 -0.14
N GLY A 86 -12.06 39.92 0.19
CA GLY A 86 -13.03 39.65 1.24
C GLY A 86 -12.45 39.49 2.63
N ASP A 87 -12.89 40.33 3.56
CA ASP A 87 -12.62 40.22 4.99
C ASP A 87 -13.76 39.50 5.75
N SER A 88 -14.75 38.93 5.03
CA SER A 88 -15.91 38.26 5.62
C SER A 88 -15.66 36.77 5.93
N LEU A 89 -16.49 36.18 6.81
CA LEU A 89 -16.48 34.72 7.12
C LEU A 89 -16.94 33.84 5.92
N HIS A 90 -17.10 34.42 4.73
CA HIS A 90 -17.59 33.75 3.53
C HIS A 90 -16.61 33.97 2.36
N SER A 91 -16.45 32.95 1.52
CA SER A 91 -15.61 33.04 0.33
C SER A 91 -16.21 34.03 -0.69
N GLU A 92 -15.43 35.03 -1.09
CA GLU A 92 -15.84 36.08 -2.05
C GLU A 92 -15.49 35.71 -3.49
N THR A 93 -14.37 35.02 -3.74
CA THR A 93 -13.99 34.51 -5.06
C THR A 93 -14.79 33.25 -5.41
N ARG A 94 -15.87 33.40 -6.19
CA ARG A 94 -16.76 32.29 -6.56
C ARG A 94 -16.45 31.62 -7.89
N THR A 95 -15.67 32.27 -8.76
CA THR A 95 -15.35 31.78 -10.10
C THR A 95 -13.88 32.02 -10.41
N VAL A 96 -13.30 31.22 -11.30
CA VAL A 96 -11.95 31.43 -11.81
C VAL A 96 -11.93 32.73 -12.63
N GLN A 97 -10.98 33.64 -12.38
CA GLN A 97 -10.91 34.95 -13.03
C GLN A 97 -9.46 35.37 -13.29
N ALA A 98 -9.16 35.87 -14.49
CA ALA A 98 -7.82 36.33 -14.85
C ALA A 98 -7.67 37.86 -14.69
N TYR A 99 -6.47 38.28 -14.28
CA TYR A 99 -6.07 39.68 -14.10
C TYR A 99 -4.79 39.95 -14.88
N HIS A 100 -4.86 40.88 -15.84
CA HIS A 100 -3.79 41.20 -16.77
C HIS A 100 -3.06 42.49 -16.38
N PHE A 101 -1.72 42.47 -16.36
CA PHE A 101 -0.89 43.62 -16.04
C PHE A 101 0.53 43.45 -16.60
N GLU A 102 1.34 44.51 -16.59
CA GLU A 102 2.76 44.38 -16.93
C GLU A 102 3.61 44.14 -15.67
N HIS A 103 4.54 43.19 -15.76
CA HIS A 103 5.59 42.97 -14.78
C HIS A 103 6.94 42.85 -15.50
N HIS A 104 7.90 43.73 -15.16
CA HIS A 104 9.21 43.80 -15.82
C HIS A 104 9.15 43.86 -17.37
N GLY A 105 8.15 44.53 -17.92
CA GLY A 105 7.94 44.67 -19.37
C GLY A 105 7.46 43.39 -20.07
N SER A 106 7.03 42.38 -19.31
CA SER A 106 6.31 41.20 -19.81
C SER A 106 4.84 41.31 -19.43
N HIS A 107 3.95 40.92 -20.35
CA HIS A 107 2.52 40.87 -20.08
C HIS A 107 2.18 39.63 -19.24
N VAL A 108 1.75 39.83 -18.00
CA VAL A 108 1.44 38.78 -17.04
C VAL A 108 -0.07 38.69 -16.83
N ALA A 109 -0.59 37.46 -16.78
CA ALA A 109 -1.95 37.16 -16.36
C ALA A 109 -1.95 36.28 -15.09
N LEU A 110 -2.48 36.81 -13.99
CA LEU A 110 -2.72 36.04 -12.76
C LEU A 110 -4.16 35.55 -12.71
N VAL A 111 -4.33 34.24 -12.54
CA VAL A 111 -5.64 33.59 -12.49
C VAL A 111 -5.99 33.32 -11.04
N ASP A 112 -6.96 34.07 -10.50
CA ASP A 112 -7.52 33.84 -9.18
C ASP A 112 -8.43 32.61 -9.21
N THR A 113 -8.30 31.75 -8.18
CA THR A 113 -9.10 30.54 -8.05
C THR A 113 -9.90 30.56 -6.75
N PRO A 114 -11.11 30.00 -6.72
CA PRO A 114 -11.84 29.81 -5.48
C PRO A 114 -10.98 29.03 -4.47
N GLY A 115 -11.00 29.44 -3.21
CA GLY A 115 -10.24 28.73 -2.17
C GLY A 115 -10.80 27.35 -1.92
N PHE A 116 -9.93 26.34 -1.84
CA PHE A 116 -10.30 25.04 -1.28
C PHE A 116 -10.57 25.20 0.23
N ASP A 117 -11.45 24.39 0.82
CA ASP A 117 -12.00 24.56 2.18
C ASP A 117 -13.03 25.72 2.28
N ASP A 118 -13.98 25.78 1.36
CA ASP A 118 -15.08 26.76 1.35
C ASP A 118 -16.27 26.27 2.19
N THR A 119 -16.83 27.14 3.02
CA THR A 119 -17.94 26.83 3.94
C THR A 119 -19.22 26.33 3.25
N HIS A 120 -19.48 26.77 2.01
CA HIS A 120 -20.73 26.49 1.28
C HIS A 120 -20.50 25.70 -0.01
N ARG A 121 -19.26 25.65 -0.48
CA ARG A 121 -18.88 25.03 -1.75
C ARG A 121 -17.94 23.85 -1.49
N PRO A 122 -18.32 22.62 -1.89
CA PRO A 122 -17.45 21.46 -1.67
C PRO A 122 -16.18 21.58 -2.53
N ASP A 123 -15.05 21.14 -1.99
CA ASP A 123 -13.74 21.11 -2.69
C ASP A 123 -13.82 20.48 -4.07
N THR A 124 -14.73 19.52 -4.25
CA THR A 124 -14.96 18.81 -5.50
C THR A 124 -15.55 19.68 -6.60
N ALA A 125 -16.38 20.67 -6.24
CA ALA A 125 -16.89 21.65 -7.19
C ALA A 125 -15.78 22.62 -7.62
N ILE A 126 -14.96 23.07 -6.66
CA ILE A 126 -13.80 23.94 -6.94
C ILE A 126 -12.80 23.22 -7.84
N PHE A 127 -12.49 21.96 -7.50
CA PHE A 127 -11.63 21.10 -8.29
C PHE A 127 -12.15 20.91 -9.72
N ARG A 128 -13.46 20.69 -9.87
CA ARG A 128 -14.07 20.52 -11.20
C ARG A 128 -13.96 21.77 -12.03
N ASP A 129 -14.36 22.92 -11.48
CA ASP A 129 -14.30 24.20 -12.20
C ASP A 129 -12.88 24.50 -12.66
N LEU A 130 -11.91 24.29 -11.76
CA LEU A 130 -10.51 24.51 -12.07
C LEU A 130 -9.98 23.54 -13.12
N SER A 131 -10.34 22.26 -13.03
CA SER A 131 -9.94 21.25 -14.01
C SER A 131 -10.56 21.50 -15.38
N ALA A 132 -11.84 21.92 -15.43
CA ALA A 132 -12.52 22.31 -16.65
C ALA A 132 -11.87 23.55 -17.28
N TRP A 133 -11.55 24.56 -16.47
CA TRP A 133 -10.85 25.76 -16.92
C TRP A 133 -9.46 25.39 -17.49
N LEU A 134 -8.67 24.58 -16.77
CA LEU A 134 -7.35 24.13 -17.22
C LEU A 134 -7.40 23.32 -18.52
N ALA A 135 -8.40 22.45 -18.68
CA ALA A 135 -8.59 21.63 -19.87
C ALA A 135 -9.00 22.48 -21.09
N ALA A 136 -9.93 23.43 -20.91
CA ALA A 136 -10.35 24.35 -21.96
C ALA A 136 -9.17 25.21 -22.46
N ARG A 137 -8.39 25.78 -21.53
CA ARG A 137 -7.19 26.58 -21.87
C ARG A 137 -6.12 25.76 -22.58
N TYR A 138 -5.94 24.50 -22.19
CA TYR A 138 -5.00 23.60 -22.85
C TYR A 138 -5.42 23.29 -24.31
N GLN A 139 -6.70 23.01 -24.55
CA GLN A 139 -7.24 22.83 -25.90
C GLN A 139 -7.08 24.09 -26.76
N GLU A 140 -7.19 25.27 -26.15
CA GLU A 140 -6.98 26.56 -26.81
C GLU A 140 -5.50 26.92 -27.03
N LYS A 141 -4.56 26.11 -26.54
CA LYS A 141 -3.10 26.32 -26.57
C LYS A 141 -2.63 27.56 -25.79
N THR A 142 -3.30 27.89 -24.69
CA THR A 142 -2.80 28.90 -23.75
C THR A 142 -1.58 28.34 -23.00
N ARG A 143 -0.47 29.08 -22.98
CA ARG A 143 0.79 28.64 -22.34
C ARG A 143 0.75 28.92 -20.85
N LEU A 144 0.51 27.89 -20.03
CA LEU A 144 0.63 27.99 -18.58
C LEU A 144 2.12 27.98 -18.20
N MET A 145 2.59 28.98 -17.45
CA MET A 145 4.03 29.17 -17.16
C MET A 145 4.38 29.06 -15.68
N ALA A 146 3.43 29.32 -14.76
CA ALA A 146 3.68 29.21 -13.33
C ALA A 146 2.44 28.77 -12.54
N ILE A 147 2.68 28.13 -11.39
CA ILE A 147 1.64 27.79 -10.42
C ILE A 147 2.08 28.30 -9.05
N ILE A 148 1.23 29.11 -8.42
CA ILE A 148 1.50 29.75 -7.14
C ILE A 148 0.56 29.15 -6.10
N TYR A 149 1.08 28.46 -5.09
CA TYR A 149 0.28 27.94 -3.99
C TYR A 149 0.54 28.74 -2.72
N ILE A 150 -0.49 29.41 -2.20
CA ILE A 150 -0.38 30.29 -1.03
C ILE A 150 -0.95 29.60 0.20
N GLN A 151 -0.22 29.66 1.33
CA GLN A 151 -0.68 29.17 2.63
C GLN A 151 -0.35 30.17 3.75
N PRO A 152 -1.29 30.48 4.67
CA PRO A 152 -1.00 31.37 5.79
C PRO A 152 0.06 30.80 6.72
N ILE A 153 1.04 31.62 7.12
CA ILE A 153 2.05 31.24 8.12
C ILE A 153 1.48 31.24 9.57
N THR A 154 0.33 31.89 9.75
CA THR A 154 -0.39 32.02 11.02
C THR A 154 -1.00 30.70 11.49
N LEU A 155 -1.18 29.72 10.60
CA LEU A 155 -1.67 28.39 10.95
C LEU A 155 -0.72 27.70 11.91
N THR A 156 -1.21 27.40 13.11
CA THR A 156 -0.50 26.61 14.13
C THR A 156 -0.48 25.12 13.80
N ARG A 157 -1.34 24.67 12.88
CA ARG A 157 -1.54 23.28 12.48
C ARG A 157 -1.90 23.20 11.00
N VAL A 158 -1.46 22.15 10.32
CA VAL A 158 -1.95 21.81 8.98
C VAL A 158 -3.12 20.83 9.14
N SER A 159 -4.34 21.28 8.87
CA SER A 159 -5.55 20.46 8.99
C SER A 159 -5.58 19.33 7.95
N GLY A 160 -6.39 18.29 8.20
CA GLY A 160 -6.66 17.24 7.22
C GLY A 160 -7.18 17.77 5.87
N SER A 161 -7.99 18.85 5.89
CA SER A 161 -8.47 19.53 4.68
C SER A 161 -7.31 20.13 3.87
N ILE A 162 -6.37 20.84 4.52
CA ILE A 162 -5.21 21.41 3.83
C ILE A 162 -4.31 20.30 3.25
N LEU A 163 -4.07 19.23 4.01
CA LEU A 163 -3.31 18.07 3.53
C LEU A 163 -3.97 17.41 2.32
N ARG A 164 -5.31 17.29 2.33
CA ARG A 164 -6.09 16.77 1.22
C ARG A 164 -5.95 17.66 -0.01
N ASN A 165 -6.11 18.98 0.15
CA ASN A 165 -5.99 19.95 -0.93
C ASN A 165 -4.58 19.94 -1.53
N LEU A 166 -3.55 19.85 -0.68
CA LEU A 166 -2.17 19.70 -1.11
C LEU A 166 -1.97 18.40 -1.91
N THR A 167 -2.61 17.31 -1.50
CA THR A 167 -2.53 16.00 -2.18
C THR A 167 -3.24 16.00 -3.53
N VAL A 168 -4.43 16.61 -3.60
CA VAL A 168 -5.16 16.81 -4.87
C VAL A 168 -4.32 17.64 -5.82
N MET A 169 -3.78 18.78 -5.36
CA MET A 169 -2.92 19.65 -6.15
C MET A 169 -1.67 18.91 -6.67
N LYS A 170 -0.98 18.14 -5.81
CA LYS A 170 0.15 17.28 -6.21
C LYS A 170 -0.20 16.32 -7.35
N ARG A 171 -1.38 15.69 -7.28
CA ARG A 171 -1.88 14.76 -8.30
C ARG A 171 -2.27 15.48 -9.59
N MET A 172 -2.87 16.67 -9.50
CA MET A 172 -3.20 17.48 -10.68
C MET A 172 -1.94 17.90 -11.44
N LEU A 173 -0.94 18.37 -10.71
CA LEU A 173 0.36 18.78 -11.25
C LEU A 173 1.08 17.60 -11.89
N GLY A 174 1.31 16.56 -11.10
CA GLY A 174 2.34 15.56 -11.39
C GLY A 174 3.74 16.08 -11.07
N VAL A 175 4.63 15.17 -10.70
CA VAL A 175 6.00 15.48 -10.25
C VAL A 175 6.78 16.30 -11.27
N GLN A 176 6.57 16.07 -12.56
CA GLN A 176 7.24 16.81 -13.64
C GLN A 176 6.95 18.32 -13.64
N SER A 177 5.83 18.74 -13.05
CA SER A 177 5.43 20.16 -12.99
C SER A 177 5.91 20.85 -11.70
N PHE A 178 6.47 20.12 -10.74
CA PHE A 178 6.91 20.70 -9.45
C PHE A 178 7.99 21.80 -9.58
N PRO A 179 8.94 21.74 -10.54
CA PRO A 179 9.87 22.84 -10.78
C PRO A 179 9.24 24.21 -11.11
N HIS A 180 7.98 24.21 -11.54
CA HIS A 180 7.20 25.42 -11.86
C HIS A 180 6.19 25.82 -10.77
N LEU A 181 6.19 25.09 -9.64
CA LEU A 181 5.41 25.41 -8.46
C LEU A 181 6.19 26.34 -7.55
N THR A 182 5.59 27.47 -7.20
CA THR A 182 6.08 28.37 -6.15
C THR A 182 5.17 28.25 -4.93
N LEU A 183 5.72 27.74 -3.83
CA LEU A 183 5.08 27.64 -2.53
C LEU A 183 5.27 28.95 -1.75
N VAL A 184 4.18 29.64 -1.46
CA VAL A 184 4.18 30.97 -0.87
C VAL A 184 3.59 30.92 0.54
N THR A 185 4.33 31.46 1.51
CA THR A 185 3.81 31.72 2.87
C THR A 185 3.28 33.16 2.94
N SER A 186 2.04 33.34 3.41
CA SER A 186 1.39 34.67 3.53
C SER A 186 1.12 35.06 4.99
N MET A 187 0.62 36.29 5.21
CA MET A 187 0.26 36.86 6.53
C MET A 187 1.44 37.10 7.47
N TRP A 188 2.63 37.39 6.91
CA TRP A 188 3.84 37.69 7.69
C TRP A 188 3.72 38.97 8.53
N ASP A 189 2.85 39.89 8.13
CA ASP A 189 2.52 41.13 8.84
C ASP A 189 1.70 40.92 10.13
N THR A 190 1.21 39.69 10.36
CA THR A 190 0.33 39.37 11.50
C THR A 190 0.96 38.40 12.52
N ILE A 191 2.20 37.96 12.31
CA ILE A 191 2.90 37.03 13.19
C ILE A 191 4.24 37.59 13.65
N ASP A 192 4.72 37.14 14.81
CA ASP A 192 6.12 37.33 15.20
C ASP A 192 7.06 36.70 14.14
N PRO A 193 8.03 37.45 13.59
CA PRO A 193 8.92 36.96 12.54
C PRO A 193 9.67 35.67 12.92
N SER A 194 10.14 35.56 14.17
CA SER A 194 10.91 34.39 14.61
C SER A 194 10.04 33.13 14.68
N LEU A 195 8.78 33.28 15.10
CA LEU A 195 7.81 32.19 15.09
C LEU A 195 7.42 31.80 13.66
N GLY A 196 7.25 32.78 12.77
CA GLY A 196 7.00 32.55 11.35
C GLY A 196 8.12 31.77 10.67
N GLU A 197 9.38 32.15 10.91
CA GLU A 197 10.56 31.47 10.37
C GLU A 197 10.66 30.01 10.84
N LYS A 198 10.37 29.76 12.11
CA LYS A 198 10.35 28.40 12.65
C LYS A 198 9.28 27.54 11.97
N ARG A 199 8.07 28.08 11.78
CA ARG A 199 6.97 27.36 11.11
C ARG A 199 7.24 27.12 9.63
N GLU A 200 7.86 28.08 8.95
CA GLU A 200 8.26 27.92 7.55
C GLU A 200 9.29 26.79 7.41
N ALA A 201 10.29 26.74 8.30
CA ALA A 201 11.26 25.65 8.33
C ALA A 201 10.59 24.29 8.59
N GLU A 202 9.59 24.23 9.49
CA GLU A 202 8.80 23.03 9.74
C GLU A 202 7.99 22.60 8.50
N LEU A 203 7.32 23.53 7.81
CA LEU A 203 6.58 23.28 6.56
C LEU A 203 7.48 22.67 5.49
N GLN A 204 8.63 23.30 5.23
CA GLN A 204 9.62 22.83 4.25
C GLN A 204 10.23 21.48 4.63
N ALA A 205 10.45 21.23 5.92
CA ALA A 205 11.03 19.97 6.39
C ALA A 205 10.03 18.80 6.44
N SER A 206 8.72 19.08 6.37
CA SER A 206 7.66 18.09 6.53
C SER A 206 6.71 18.06 5.31
N PHE A 207 5.64 18.85 5.35
CA PHE A 207 4.51 18.82 4.42
C PHE A 207 4.89 19.19 2.97
N TRP A 208 5.89 20.06 2.81
CA TRP A 208 6.41 20.51 1.52
C TRP A 208 7.72 19.81 1.13
N SER A 209 8.23 18.90 1.96
CA SER A 209 9.57 18.33 1.74
C SER A 209 9.72 17.63 0.40
N ASP A 210 8.69 16.90 -0.04
CA ASP A 210 8.66 16.25 -1.34
C ASP A 210 8.59 17.25 -2.49
N LEU A 211 7.74 18.26 -2.40
CA LEU A 211 7.62 19.33 -3.40
C LEU A 211 8.96 20.04 -3.61
N VAL A 212 9.59 20.49 -2.52
CA VAL A 212 10.87 21.20 -2.54
C VAL A 212 12.00 20.29 -3.02
N GLN A 213 12.01 19.03 -2.60
CA GLN A 213 12.99 18.04 -3.06
C GLN A 213 12.94 17.84 -4.58
N PHE A 214 11.76 17.98 -5.20
CA PHE A 214 11.54 17.87 -6.64
C PHE A 214 11.50 19.22 -7.37
N GLY A 215 12.08 20.26 -6.77
CA GLY A 215 12.35 21.52 -7.44
C GLY A 215 11.31 22.61 -7.26
N ALA A 216 10.26 22.41 -6.45
CA ALA A 216 9.35 23.49 -6.11
C ALA A 216 10.10 24.60 -5.37
N LYS A 217 9.84 25.84 -5.76
CA LYS A 217 10.45 27.05 -5.19
C LYS A 217 9.65 27.52 -3.98
N THR A 218 10.27 28.27 -3.07
CA THR A 218 9.60 28.84 -1.90
C THR A 218 9.76 30.36 -1.87
N ALA A 219 8.71 31.10 -1.51
CA ALA A 219 8.74 32.55 -1.37
C ALA A 219 7.85 33.04 -0.21
N ARG A 220 8.05 34.27 0.25
CA ARG A 220 7.25 34.93 1.30
C ARG A 220 6.46 36.10 0.71
N PHE A 221 5.16 36.18 1.03
CA PHE A 221 4.30 37.31 0.71
C PHE A 221 3.90 38.04 2.01
N SER A 222 4.35 39.28 2.16
CA SER A 222 4.20 40.09 3.38
C SER A 222 3.02 41.05 3.34
N GLY A 223 2.14 40.92 2.34
CA GLY A 223 0.94 41.77 2.21
C GLY A 223 1.18 43.10 1.49
N ASP A 224 2.34 43.27 0.86
CA ASP A 224 2.74 44.48 0.12
C ASP A 224 3.24 44.17 -1.31
N ALA A 225 3.13 45.16 -2.20
CA ALA A 225 3.57 45.08 -3.60
C ALA A 225 5.04 44.66 -3.80
N THR A 226 5.95 45.00 -2.89
CA THR A 226 7.38 44.63 -3.01
C THR A 226 7.56 43.13 -2.80
N SER A 227 6.87 42.56 -1.81
CA SER A 227 6.86 41.12 -1.58
C SER A 227 6.12 40.36 -2.68
N ALA A 228 5.05 40.93 -3.24
CA ALA A 228 4.32 40.34 -4.37
C ALA A 228 5.21 40.25 -5.64
N ALA A 229 5.95 41.31 -5.96
CA ALA A 229 6.91 41.31 -7.07
C ALA A 229 7.97 40.22 -6.92
N LYS A 230 8.54 40.03 -5.71
CA LYS A 230 9.51 38.94 -5.44
C LYS A 230 8.93 37.55 -5.66
N VAL A 231 7.65 37.33 -5.33
CA VAL A 231 6.96 36.06 -5.61
C VAL A 231 6.86 35.83 -7.12
N LEU A 232 6.52 36.86 -7.91
CA LEU A 232 6.48 36.77 -9.37
C LEU A 232 7.86 36.50 -9.99
N ASP A 233 8.89 37.18 -9.49
CA ASP A 233 10.28 36.95 -9.94
C ASP A 233 10.71 35.51 -9.67
N THR A 234 10.31 34.96 -8.52
CA THR A 234 10.56 33.56 -8.16
C THR A 234 9.78 32.60 -9.06
N ALA A 235 8.51 32.91 -9.34
CA ALA A 235 7.62 32.09 -10.15
C ALA A 235 7.98 32.12 -11.65
N SER A 236 8.67 33.15 -12.12
CA SER A 236 9.07 33.29 -13.52
C SER A 236 9.85 32.07 -14.02
N SER A 237 9.38 31.51 -15.13
CA SER A 237 9.91 30.35 -15.84
C SER A 237 9.91 30.66 -17.33
N LYS A 238 10.82 30.07 -18.13
CA LYS A 238 10.74 30.14 -19.60
C LYS A 238 10.04 28.92 -20.21
N ASP A 239 9.89 27.87 -19.42
CA ASP A 239 9.35 26.59 -19.87
C ASP A 239 7.86 26.52 -19.57
N GLU A 240 7.13 25.99 -20.55
CA GLU A 240 5.69 25.78 -20.48
C GLU A 240 5.37 24.56 -19.61
N ILE A 241 4.37 24.71 -18.74
CA ILE A 241 3.89 23.66 -17.85
C ILE A 241 2.86 22.81 -18.57
N LEU A 242 3.07 21.50 -18.58
CA LEU A 242 2.02 20.54 -18.91
C LEU A 242 1.62 19.77 -17.64
N MET A 243 0.50 20.15 -17.03
CA MET A 243 -0.03 19.46 -15.85
C MET A 243 -0.59 18.08 -16.22
N THR A 244 -0.46 17.13 -15.31
CA THR A 244 -1.01 15.77 -15.47
C THR A 244 -2.50 15.79 -15.76
N ILE A 245 -3.28 16.61 -15.04
CA ILE A 245 -4.73 16.72 -15.24
C ILE A 245 -5.11 17.19 -16.65
N GLN A 246 -4.35 18.10 -17.26
CA GLN A 246 -4.62 18.59 -18.61
C GLN A 246 -4.40 17.45 -19.63
N ARG A 247 -3.29 16.72 -19.47
CA ARG A 247 -2.96 15.56 -20.30
C ARG A 247 -3.99 14.44 -20.16
N GLU A 248 -4.42 14.15 -18.94
CA GLU A 248 -5.44 13.14 -18.63
C GLU A 248 -6.80 13.50 -19.25
N LEU A 249 -7.26 14.74 -19.08
CA LEU A 249 -8.57 15.18 -19.58
C LEU A 249 -8.60 15.37 -21.09
N VAL A 250 -7.54 15.93 -21.68
CA VAL A 250 -7.53 16.35 -23.09
C VAL A 250 -6.86 15.30 -23.98
N ASP A 251 -5.61 14.92 -23.70
CA ASP A 251 -4.86 14.03 -24.58
C ASP A 251 -5.29 12.58 -24.43
N GLN A 252 -5.59 12.16 -23.20
CA GLN A 252 -6.02 10.79 -22.89
C GLN A 252 -7.56 10.64 -22.92
N GLY A 253 -8.30 11.76 -22.94
CA GLY A 253 -9.76 11.77 -22.96
C GLY A 253 -10.41 11.11 -21.72
N LEU A 254 -9.72 11.14 -20.58
CA LEU A 254 -10.28 10.66 -19.32
C LEU A 254 -11.37 11.61 -18.84
N THR A 255 -12.44 11.06 -18.27
CA THR A 255 -13.41 11.83 -17.51
C THR A 255 -12.79 12.24 -16.17
N LEU A 256 -13.26 13.35 -15.59
CA LEU A 256 -12.64 13.94 -14.40
C LEU A 256 -12.46 12.93 -13.26
N ASP A 257 -13.45 12.08 -13.01
CA ASP A 257 -13.47 10.98 -12.03
C ASP A 257 -12.37 9.93 -12.24
N ARG A 258 -11.88 9.78 -13.46
CA ARG A 258 -10.84 8.81 -13.85
C ARG A 258 -9.43 9.37 -13.84
N THR A 259 -9.27 10.68 -13.60
CA THR A 259 -7.95 11.33 -13.49
C THR A 259 -7.26 10.92 -12.18
N ALA A 260 -5.93 11.04 -12.11
CA ALA A 260 -5.18 10.71 -10.89
C ALA A 260 -5.64 11.52 -9.66
N ALA A 261 -6.10 12.76 -9.88
CA ALA A 261 -6.64 13.64 -8.85
C ALA A 261 -8.14 13.41 -8.60
N GLY A 262 -8.92 13.16 -9.64
CA GLY A 262 -10.36 12.87 -9.52
C GLY A 262 -10.64 11.54 -8.84
N THR A 263 -9.89 10.48 -9.14
CA THR A 263 -9.99 9.19 -8.42
C THR A 263 -9.75 9.31 -6.91
N TYR A 264 -8.97 10.30 -6.49
CA TYR A 264 -8.74 10.61 -5.07
C TYR A 264 -9.89 11.43 -4.44
N LEU A 265 -10.65 12.19 -5.24
CA LEU A 265 -11.79 13.02 -4.81
C LEU A 265 -13.13 12.28 -4.90
N ASP A 266 -13.31 11.41 -5.89
CA ASP A 266 -14.58 10.77 -6.23
C ASP A 266 -14.99 9.63 -5.32
N SER A 267 -14.06 9.02 -4.57
CA SER A 267 -14.39 8.06 -3.50
C SER A 267 -15.35 8.68 -2.46
N GLU A 268 -15.36 10.01 -2.32
CA GLU A 268 -16.23 10.72 -1.41
C GLU A 268 -17.57 11.16 -2.04
N ILE A 269 -17.57 11.58 -3.32
CA ILE A 269 -18.80 12.02 -4.04
C ILE A 269 -19.68 10.84 -4.42
N LEU A 270 -19.07 9.74 -4.88
CA LEU A 270 -19.82 8.54 -5.23
C LEU A 270 -20.57 8.02 -3.99
N GLY A 271 -19.94 8.01 -2.81
CA GLY A 271 -20.64 7.70 -1.56
C GLY A 271 -21.80 8.65 -1.22
N LEU A 272 -21.75 9.92 -1.65
CA LEU A 272 -22.79 10.92 -1.38
C LEU A 272 -23.97 10.88 -2.37
N ILE A 273 -23.70 10.70 -3.66
CA ILE A 273 -24.72 10.63 -4.72
C ILE A 273 -25.53 9.34 -4.63
N ASP A 274 -24.86 8.21 -4.42
CA ASP A 274 -25.48 6.89 -4.41
C ASP A 274 -26.54 6.80 -3.30
N ALA A 275 -26.25 7.38 -2.13
CA ALA A 275 -27.19 7.40 -1.01
C ALA A 275 -28.13 8.62 -0.99
N ALA A 276 -28.09 9.51 -1.98
CA ALA A 276 -29.12 10.53 -2.22
C ALA A 276 -30.15 10.08 -3.28
N ILE A 277 -29.77 9.16 -4.16
CA ILE A 277 -30.64 8.55 -5.16
C ILE A 277 -31.60 7.52 -4.52
N GLN A 278 -31.18 6.86 -3.42
CA GLN A 278 -31.92 5.75 -2.82
C GLN A 278 -32.89 6.10 -1.68
N ASP A 279 -33.05 7.37 -1.30
CA ASP A 279 -34.00 7.80 -0.24
C ASP A 279 -35.13 8.69 -0.81
N PRO A 280 -36.35 8.14 -1.01
CA PRO A 280 -37.52 8.88 -1.50
C PRO A 280 -37.97 10.01 -0.56
N SER A 281 -37.54 10.03 0.70
CA SER A 281 -37.93 11.03 1.70
C SER A 281 -37.13 12.34 1.58
N ARG A 282 -36.03 12.36 0.82
CA ARG A 282 -35.12 13.51 0.65
C ARG A 282 -35.23 14.21 -0.71
N LYS A 283 -36.44 14.31 -1.28
CA LYS A 283 -36.70 15.05 -2.55
C LYS A 283 -36.18 16.50 -2.57
N GLY A 284 -35.97 17.14 -1.41
CA GLY A 284 -35.36 18.47 -1.32
C GLY A 284 -33.83 18.51 -1.41
N LEU A 285 -33.14 17.43 -1.05
CA LEU A 285 -31.67 17.37 -1.06
C LEU A 285 -31.14 17.02 -2.45
N SER A 286 -31.83 16.14 -3.18
CA SER A 286 -31.54 15.86 -4.59
C SER A 286 -31.72 17.10 -5.46
N SER A 287 -32.73 17.96 -5.20
CA SER A 287 -32.88 19.24 -5.91
C SER A 287 -31.78 20.26 -5.61
N ARG A 288 -31.17 20.23 -4.41
CA ARG A 288 -30.06 21.12 -4.03
C ARG A 288 -28.70 20.62 -4.52
N LEU A 289 -28.50 19.30 -4.61
CA LEU A 289 -27.28 18.69 -5.15
C LEU A 289 -27.27 18.68 -6.69
N LEU A 290 -28.40 18.39 -7.35
CA LEU A 290 -28.53 18.54 -8.81
C LEU A 290 -28.49 20.00 -9.24
N GLY A 291 -29.03 20.93 -8.44
CA GLY A 291 -28.93 22.37 -8.69
C GLY A 291 -27.52 22.96 -8.52
N LYS A 292 -26.59 22.24 -7.88
CA LYS A 292 -25.17 22.62 -7.80
C LYS A 292 -24.32 22.02 -8.93
N LEU A 293 -24.87 21.13 -9.75
CA LEU A 293 -24.19 20.44 -10.85
C LEU A 293 -24.62 20.94 -12.25
N GLY A 294 -25.56 21.89 -12.35
CA GLY A 294 -26.00 22.45 -13.63
C GLY A 294 -26.46 23.89 -13.49
N GLY A 295 -25.93 24.76 -14.36
CA GLY A 295 -26.31 26.16 -14.46
C GLY A 295 -27.81 26.37 -14.72
N LYS A 296 -28.31 27.53 -14.32
CA LYS A 296 -29.71 27.97 -14.49
C LYS A 296 -30.12 27.95 -15.97
N GLY A 297 -30.85 26.91 -16.39
CA GLY A 297 -31.48 26.79 -17.70
C GLY A 297 -32.85 26.09 -17.58
N SER A 298 -33.84 26.60 -18.30
CA SER A 298 -35.30 26.37 -18.20
C SER A 298 -35.82 24.92 -18.29
N GLU A 299 -36.88 24.61 -17.52
CA GLU A 299 -37.70 23.39 -17.58
C GLU A 299 -38.36 23.24 -18.98
N PRO A 300 -38.00 22.21 -19.79
CA PRO A 300 -38.60 20.88 -19.71
C PRO A 300 -37.66 19.76 -20.21
N GLY A 301 -36.84 19.17 -19.34
CA GLY A 301 -35.95 18.05 -19.69
C GLY A 301 -35.84 16.98 -18.59
N ARG A 302 -36.77 17.02 -17.62
CA ARG A 302 -36.67 16.31 -16.34
C ARG A 302 -37.09 14.83 -16.40
N ALA A 303 -37.76 14.39 -17.47
CA ALA A 303 -38.25 13.02 -17.62
C ALA A 303 -37.25 12.10 -18.36
N ASP A 304 -36.52 12.62 -19.36
CA ASP A 304 -35.65 11.77 -20.19
C ASP A 304 -34.32 11.40 -19.51
N LYS A 305 -33.76 12.30 -18.68
CA LYS A 305 -32.52 12.01 -17.91
C LYS A 305 -32.71 11.02 -16.76
N GLN A 306 -33.93 10.90 -16.23
CA GLN A 306 -34.26 9.89 -15.20
C GLN A 306 -34.22 8.47 -15.80
N GLN A 307 -34.68 8.33 -17.04
CA GLN A 307 -34.72 7.06 -17.76
C GLN A 307 -33.35 6.62 -18.29
N GLU A 308 -32.44 7.58 -18.55
CA GLU A 308 -31.06 7.31 -18.97
C GLU A 308 -30.17 6.86 -17.78
N LEU A 309 -30.44 7.38 -16.56
CA LEU A 309 -29.76 6.96 -15.32
C LEU A 309 -30.24 5.58 -14.81
N GLU A 310 -31.49 5.19 -15.10
CA GLU A 310 -32.01 3.86 -14.76
C GLU A 310 -31.50 2.76 -15.70
N GLN A 311 -31.02 3.10 -16.91
CA GLN A 311 -30.45 2.15 -17.87
C GLN A 311 -28.94 1.92 -17.71
N LEU A 312 -28.23 2.80 -16.99
CA LEU A 312 -26.80 2.67 -16.70
C LEU A 312 -26.59 1.99 -15.35
N GLY A 313 -26.71 0.65 -15.33
CA GLY A 313 -26.48 -0.15 -14.14
C GLY A 313 -25.02 -0.08 -13.61
N PRO A 314 -24.74 -0.59 -12.38
CA PRO A 314 -23.47 -0.43 -11.65
C PRO A 314 -22.22 -1.08 -12.27
N GLN A 315 -22.29 -1.58 -13.50
CA GLN A 315 -21.32 -2.52 -14.06
C GLN A 315 -20.06 -1.91 -14.68
N ARG A 316 -19.96 -0.59 -14.79
CA ARG A 316 -18.80 0.06 -15.45
C ARG A 316 -17.74 0.62 -14.50
N TYR A 317 -17.98 0.64 -13.19
CA TYR A 317 -17.06 1.23 -12.19
C TYR A 317 -15.91 0.31 -11.72
N LEU A 318 -15.71 -0.86 -12.34
CA LEU A 318 -14.69 -1.83 -11.92
C LEU A 318 -13.45 -1.93 -12.84
N LYS A 319 -13.31 -1.08 -13.86
CA LYS A 319 -12.27 -1.27 -14.91
C LYS A 319 -11.26 -0.14 -15.05
N ALA A 320 -11.23 0.85 -14.15
CA ALA A 320 -10.42 2.05 -14.35
C ALA A 320 -9.78 2.62 -13.08
N SER A 321 -9.05 1.78 -12.34
CA SER A 321 -8.03 2.22 -11.37
C SER A 321 -6.89 1.21 -11.37
N TRP A 322 -6.33 0.97 -12.55
CA TRP A 322 -5.17 0.11 -12.75
C TRP A 322 -4.08 1.00 -13.32
N ASP A 323 -3.32 1.62 -12.42
CA ASP A 323 -1.99 2.11 -12.74
C ASP A 323 -1.05 0.88 -12.69
N PRO A 324 -0.46 0.45 -13.82
CA PRO A 324 0.47 -0.68 -13.86
C PRO A 324 1.78 -0.40 -13.10
N ASP A 325 2.09 0.85 -12.76
CA ASP A 325 3.44 1.22 -12.33
C ASP A 325 3.69 1.03 -10.83
N TYR A 326 2.70 0.66 -10.01
CA TYR A 326 2.94 0.30 -8.61
C TYR A 326 3.35 -1.17 -8.39
N GLY A 327 3.33 -1.99 -9.45
CA GLY A 327 4.00 -3.30 -9.47
C GLY A 327 5.52 -3.21 -9.66
N SER A 328 6.06 -2.03 -9.96
CA SER A 328 7.46 -1.85 -10.39
C SER A 328 8.51 -1.79 -9.26
N LEU A 329 8.12 -1.93 -7.98
CA LEU A 329 9.06 -2.28 -6.91
C LEU A 329 9.50 -3.75 -6.99
N TRP A 330 8.85 -4.53 -7.86
CA TRP A 330 9.36 -5.78 -8.43
C TRP A 330 9.88 -5.51 -9.84
N LEU A 331 10.79 -4.54 -10.00
CA LEU A 331 11.84 -4.76 -10.98
C LEU A 331 12.42 -6.11 -10.60
N GLU A 332 12.15 -7.15 -11.40
CA GLU A 332 12.99 -8.33 -11.42
C GLU A 332 14.42 -7.77 -11.31
N PRO A 333 15.16 -7.99 -10.21
CA PRO A 333 16.58 -7.71 -10.28
C PRO A 333 16.99 -8.61 -11.43
N ALA A 334 17.34 -8.00 -12.57
CA ALA A 334 17.66 -8.73 -13.80
C ALA A 334 18.52 -9.89 -13.32
N ALA A 335 17.98 -11.11 -13.42
CA ALA A 335 18.55 -12.25 -12.72
C ALA A 335 20.05 -12.17 -13.01
N PRO A 336 20.91 -12.05 -11.97
CA PRO A 336 22.32 -11.72 -12.17
C PRO A 336 22.81 -12.59 -13.30
N PRO A 337 23.50 -12.05 -14.33
CA PRO A 337 23.79 -12.78 -15.56
C PRO A 337 24.21 -14.19 -15.18
N GLN A 338 23.29 -15.14 -15.43
CA GLN A 338 23.42 -16.49 -14.90
C GLN A 338 24.73 -17.00 -15.48
N PRO A 339 25.67 -17.43 -14.65
CA PRO A 339 26.98 -17.72 -15.18
C PRO A 339 26.83 -18.79 -16.26
N ILE A 340 27.38 -18.55 -17.44
CA ILE A 340 27.32 -19.54 -18.53
C ILE A 340 28.38 -20.57 -18.20
N TRP A 341 27.99 -21.59 -17.42
CA TRP A 341 28.81 -22.77 -17.23
C TRP A 341 28.81 -23.57 -18.53
N ASP A 342 29.98 -24.08 -18.92
CA ASP A 342 30.03 -25.14 -19.91
C ASP A 342 29.26 -26.34 -19.33
N ALA A 343 28.23 -26.81 -20.03
CA ALA A 343 27.27 -27.80 -19.50
C ALA A 343 27.94 -29.10 -18.99
N GLY A 344 29.16 -29.38 -19.42
CA GLY A 344 29.96 -30.53 -18.97
C GLY A 344 30.52 -30.43 -17.54
N ILE A 345 30.50 -29.26 -16.90
CA ILE A 345 31.05 -29.08 -15.55
C ILE A 345 30.10 -29.59 -14.47
N TYR A 346 28.78 -29.41 -14.67
CA TYR A 346 27.77 -29.86 -13.74
C TYR A 346 27.42 -31.33 -13.97
N THR A 347 27.79 -32.17 -13.01
CA THR A 347 27.38 -33.57 -13.00
C THR A 347 25.91 -33.73 -12.59
N THR A 348 25.24 -34.72 -13.21
CA THR A 348 23.86 -35.08 -12.87
C THR A 348 23.78 -35.63 -11.44
N LEU A 349 22.88 -35.07 -10.64
CA LEU A 349 22.68 -35.45 -9.24
C LEU A 349 21.55 -36.46 -9.06
N ARG A 350 21.78 -37.46 -8.20
CA ARG A 350 20.74 -38.35 -7.66
C ARG A 350 19.81 -37.60 -6.69
N GLU A 351 18.72 -38.26 -6.29
CA GLU A 351 17.69 -37.64 -5.45
C GLU A 351 18.19 -37.32 -4.03
N ASP A 352 19.11 -38.10 -3.47
CA ASP A 352 19.72 -37.86 -2.16
C ASP A 352 20.97 -36.96 -2.22
N GLN A 353 21.38 -36.54 -3.41
CA GLN A 353 22.62 -35.81 -3.65
C GLN A 353 22.41 -34.30 -3.84
N PHE A 354 23.44 -33.55 -3.46
CA PHE A 354 23.56 -32.10 -3.64
C PHE A 354 25.04 -31.74 -3.89
N ARG A 355 25.28 -30.52 -4.36
CA ARG A 355 26.62 -29.99 -4.64
C ARG A 355 27.05 -29.03 -3.54
N LEU A 356 28.33 -29.06 -3.21
CA LEU A 356 29.03 -28.07 -2.40
C LEU A 356 30.14 -27.47 -3.24
N ILE A 357 30.55 -26.25 -2.90
CA ILE A 357 31.85 -25.72 -3.29
C ILE A 357 32.85 -26.03 -2.16
N GLU A 358 34.01 -26.55 -2.51
CA GLU A 358 35.19 -26.52 -1.64
C GLU A 358 35.97 -25.25 -1.96
N LEU A 359 35.82 -24.23 -1.11
CA LEU A 359 36.56 -22.99 -1.18
C LEU A 359 38.00 -23.26 -0.73
N LYS A 360 38.96 -23.07 -1.63
CA LYS A 360 40.36 -23.39 -1.38
C LYS A 360 40.98 -22.40 -0.40
N ALA A 361 41.85 -22.94 0.45
CA ALA A 361 42.61 -22.15 1.42
C ALA A 361 43.42 -21.03 0.75
N GLY A 362 43.57 -19.91 1.43
CA GLY A 362 44.37 -18.79 0.94
C GLY A 362 44.30 -17.56 1.85
N GLU A 363 45.24 -16.64 1.65
CA GLU A 363 45.39 -15.45 2.49
C GLU A 363 45.20 -14.14 1.69
N GLY A 364 44.72 -13.11 2.39
CA GLY A 364 44.64 -11.74 1.90
C GLY A 364 43.92 -11.62 0.57
N SER A 365 44.58 -10.96 -0.39
CA SER A 365 44.05 -10.69 -1.73
C SER A 365 44.34 -11.78 -2.77
N ALA A 366 44.83 -12.96 -2.35
CA ALA A 366 45.05 -14.07 -3.27
C ALA A 366 43.74 -14.43 -4.01
N PRO A 367 43.78 -14.78 -5.30
CA PRO A 367 42.58 -15.14 -6.06
C PRO A 367 41.75 -16.23 -5.38
N LEU A 368 40.42 -16.12 -5.44
CA LEU A 368 39.54 -17.17 -4.93
C LEU A 368 39.54 -18.34 -5.90
N GLU A 369 39.76 -19.55 -5.38
CA GLU A 369 39.62 -20.81 -6.11
C GLU A 369 38.58 -21.70 -5.42
N ILE A 370 37.73 -22.37 -6.19
CA ILE A 370 36.75 -23.35 -5.71
C ILE A 370 36.83 -24.65 -6.50
N GLU A 371 36.34 -25.74 -5.91
CA GLU A 371 36.07 -27.01 -6.58
C GLU A 371 34.63 -27.45 -6.30
N LEU A 372 33.90 -27.92 -7.31
CA LEU A 372 32.57 -28.47 -7.11
C LEU A 372 32.64 -29.93 -6.68
N VAL A 373 31.97 -30.26 -5.58
CA VAL A 373 31.95 -31.60 -5.02
C VAL A 373 30.53 -32.07 -4.76
N VAL A 374 30.24 -33.29 -5.21
CA VAL A 374 28.95 -33.94 -4.96
C VAL A 374 28.99 -34.65 -3.61
N ARG A 375 27.93 -34.49 -2.81
CA ARG A 375 27.72 -35.17 -1.53
C ARG A 375 26.30 -35.71 -1.45
N SER A 376 26.10 -36.73 -0.61
CA SER A 376 24.78 -37.24 -0.22
C SER A 376 24.51 -36.87 1.24
N PHE A 377 23.25 -36.59 1.58
CA PHE A 377 22.86 -36.26 2.96
C PHE A 377 23.27 -37.32 4.00
N SER A 378 23.36 -38.60 3.64
CA SER A 378 23.76 -39.66 4.57
C SER A 378 25.27 -39.75 4.81
N GLN A 379 26.08 -39.10 3.95
CA GLN A 379 27.54 -39.18 3.97
C GLN A 379 28.20 -37.79 4.02
N ALA A 380 27.42 -36.72 4.07
CA ALA A 380 27.94 -35.37 4.02
C ALA A 380 28.77 -35.08 5.28
N SER A 381 30.04 -34.73 5.05
CA SER A 381 30.92 -34.11 6.04
C SER A 381 30.39 -32.72 6.43
N LYS A 382 30.94 -32.13 7.49
CA LYS A 382 30.59 -30.77 7.93
C LYS A 382 30.72 -29.75 6.78
N TYR A 383 29.72 -28.89 6.64
CA TYR A 383 29.70 -27.79 5.68
C TYR A 383 28.95 -26.59 6.24
N VAL A 384 29.21 -25.42 5.65
CA VAL A 384 28.52 -24.16 5.94
C VAL A 384 27.51 -23.88 4.83
N ALA A 385 26.35 -23.31 5.15
CA ALA A 385 25.45 -22.76 4.13
C ALA A 385 25.55 -21.23 4.14
N LEU A 386 25.76 -20.62 2.97
CA LEU A 386 25.80 -19.18 2.82
C LEU A 386 24.40 -18.63 2.48
N SER A 387 23.94 -17.67 3.28
CA SER A 387 22.72 -16.90 3.05
C SER A 387 23.10 -15.43 2.82
N TYR A 388 22.80 -14.90 1.64
CA TYR A 388 23.23 -13.57 1.22
C TYR A 388 22.28 -12.98 0.18
N VAL A 389 22.22 -11.66 0.05
CA VAL A 389 21.47 -10.99 -1.02
C VAL A 389 22.33 -10.87 -2.27
N VAL A 390 21.79 -11.22 -3.44
CA VAL A 390 22.43 -10.87 -4.71
C VAL A 390 22.35 -9.35 -4.85
N GLY A 391 23.49 -8.66 -4.73
CA GLY A 391 23.56 -7.20 -4.82
C GLY A 391 22.94 -6.67 -6.11
N THR A 392 22.44 -5.42 -6.09
CA THR A 392 21.88 -4.75 -7.27
C THR A 392 22.97 -4.19 -8.19
N ASP A 393 24.22 -4.18 -7.74
CA ASP A 393 25.36 -3.78 -8.55
C ASP A 393 25.75 -4.92 -9.49
N HIS A 394 25.58 -4.68 -10.80
CA HIS A 394 25.97 -5.62 -11.86
C HIS A 394 27.50 -5.81 -12.00
N LYS A 395 28.26 -5.52 -10.94
CA LYS A 395 29.72 -5.69 -10.90
C LYS A 395 30.05 -7.15 -10.68
N LEU A 396 30.86 -7.67 -11.58
CA LEU A 396 31.34 -9.05 -11.55
C LEU A 396 32.81 -9.09 -11.12
N LYS A 397 33.18 -10.17 -10.44
CA LYS A 397 34.55 -10.49 -10.02
C LYS A 397 34.92 -11.90 -10.47
N GLN A 398 36.20 -12.10 -10.77
CA GLN A 398 36.69 -13.41 -11.20
C GLN A 398 36.80 -14.40 -10.03
N LEU A 399 36.41 -15.64 -10.31
CA LEU A 399 36.50 -16.80 -9.44
C LEU A 399 37.17 -17.94 -10.23
N GLY A 400 38.21 -18.56 -9.67
CA GLY A 400 38.83 -19.74 -10.24
C GLY A 400 38.03 -21.00 -9.92
N LEU A 401 37.68 -21.80 -10.93
CA LEU A 401 37.02 -23.09 -10.75
C LEU A 401 37.94 -24.23 -11.18
N ARG A 402 38.32 -25.07 -10.22
CA ARG A 402 39.13 -26.26 -10.47
C ARG A 402 38.24 -27.41 -10.94
N PHE A 403 38.52 -27.96 -12.12
CA PHE A 403 37.84 -29.13 -12.66
C PHE A 403 38.79 -29.99 -13.49
N GLN A 404 38.87 -31.30 -13.19
CA GLN A 404 39.72 -32.28 -13.91
C GLN A 404 41.16 -31.82 -14.18
N LYS A 405 41.83 -31.28 -13.15
CA LYS A 405 43.20 -30.71 -13.19
C LYS A 405 43.36 -29.38 -13.96
N SER A 406 42.30 -28.84 -14.54
CA SER A 406 42.28 -27.51 -15.16
C SER A 406 41.67 -26.48 -14.23
N LEU A 407 42.08 -25.22 -14.38
CA LEU A 407 41.50 -24.07 -13.69
C LEU A 407 40.77 -23.20 -14.71
N PHE A 408 39.47 -23.09 -14.56
CA PHE A 408 38.59 -22.27 -15.40
C PHE A 408 38.35 -20.92 -14.72
N LYS A 409 38.27 -19.85 -15.49
CA LYS A 409 37.87 -18.54 -14.99
C LYS A 409 36.36 -18.41 -15.05
N HIS A 410 35.78 -17.97 -13.95
CA HIS A 410 34.36 -17.77 -13.79
C HIS A 410 34.09 -16.36 -13.26
N GLU A 411 32.87 -15.86 -13.44
CA GLU A 411 32.47 -14.54 -12.94
C GLU A 411 31.28 -14.67 -12.01
N ILE A 412 31.38 -14.03 -10.86
CA ILE A 412 30.33 -13.97 -9.83
C ILE A 412 30.08 -12.53 -9.40
N ALA A 413 28.89 -12.27 -8.85
CA ALA A 413 28.57 -10.96 -8.29
C ALA A 413 29.58 -10.53 -7.21
N GLU A 414 29.92 -9.25 -7.17
CA GLU A 414 30.89 -8.68 -6.21
C GLU A 414 30.53 -9.00 -4.76
N ASN A 415 29.23 -8.96 -4.40
CA ASN A 415 28.78 -9.29 -3.04
C ASN A 415 29.06 -10.77 -2.67
N LEU A 416 28.88 -11.71 -3.60
CA LEU A 416 29.21 -13.12 -3.36
C LEU A 416 30.73 -13.31 -3.25
N HIS A 417 31.50 -12.66 -4.12
CA HIS A 417 32.97 -12.73 -4.05
C HIS A 417 33.48 -12.22 -2.71
N SER A 418 32.97 -11.09 -2.23
CA SER A 418 33.30 -10.53 -0.93
C SER A 418 32.96 -11.50 0.21
N ALA A 419 31.77 -12.09 0.21
CA ALA A 419 31.37 -13.08 1.21
C ALA A 419 32.32 -14.29 1.23
N LEU A 420 32.64 -14.86 0.06
CA LEU A 420 33.56 -15.99 -0.05
C LEU A 420 34.97 -15.61 0.43
N SER A 421 35.43 -14.39 0.15
CA SER A 421 36.74 -13.91 0.62
C SER A 421 36.82 -13.82 2.14
N HIS A 422 35.75 -13.39 2.80
CA HIS A 422 35.69 -13.30 4.26
C HIS A 422 35.52 -14.66 4.94
N LEU A 423 34.89 -15.61 4.26
CA LEU A 423 34.76 -16.98 4.75
C LEU A 423 36.04 -17.81 4.54
N ARG A 424 36.92 -17.45 3.60
CA ARG A 424 38.16 -18.18 3.30
C ARG A 424 39.10 -18.21 4.52
N GLN A 425 39.74 -19.36 4.74
CA GLN A 425 40.77 -19.52 5.76
C GLN A 425 42.17 -19.77 5.16
N PRO A 426 43.26 -19.35 5.83
CA PRO A 426 44.63 -19.46 5.32
C PRO A 426 45.13 -20.87 4.98
N GLY A 427 44.70 -21.89 5.74
CA GLY A 427 45.29 -23.24 5.67
C GLY A 427 44.30 -24.38 5.57
N ILE A 428 43.01 -24.10 5.46
CA ILE A 428 41.95 -25.11 5.45
C ILE A 428 40.95 -24.78 4.34
N ASP A 429 40.69 -25.79 3.51
CA ASP A 429 39.60 -25.74 2.52
C ASP A 429 38.26 -25.84 3.25
N ILE A 430 37.29 -25.02 2.85
CA ILE A 430 35.98 -24.96 3.51
C ILE A 430 34.90 -25.41 2.54
N ALA A 431 34.12 -26.40 2.96
CA ALA A 431 32.94 -26.82 2.21
C ALA A 431 31.77 -25.87 2.48
N ILE A 432 31.28 -25.21 1.43
CA ILE A 432 30.20 -24.23 1.48
C ILE A 432 29.09 -24.64 0.50
N TRP A 433 27.84 -24.55 0.94
CA TRP A 433 26.69 -24.54 0.05
C TRP A 433 26.31 -23.10 -0.26
N VAL A 434 26.26 -22.78 -1.55
CA VAL A 434 25.74 -21.50 -2.05
C VAL A 434 24.96 -21.74 -3.33
N ASP A 435 23.72 -21.28 -3.37
CA ASP A 435 22.76 -21.53 -4.45
C ASP A 435 23.29 -21.17 -5.85
N ALA A 436 23.90 -19.99 -5.99
CA ALA A 436 24.42 -19.46 -7.25
C ALA A 436 25.51 -20.33 -7.92
N LEU A 437 26.18 -21.20 -7.16
CA LEU A 437 27.25 -22.09 -7.67
C LEU A 437 26.89 -23.57 -7.52
N SER A 438 26.10 -23.92 -6.51
CA SER A 438 25.77 -25.31 -6.17
C SER A 438 24.62 -25.86 -7.00
N ILE A 439 23.76 -24.99 -7.56
CA ILE A 439 22.64 -25.37 -8.42
C ILE A 439 23.04 -25.12 -9.87
N ASN A 440 22.77 -26.08 -10.76
CA ASN A 440 23.02 -25.88 -12.19
C ASN A 440 22.00 -24.89 -12.78
N PRO A 441 22.43 -23.69 -13.20
CA PRO A 441 21.51 -22.68 -13.70
C PRO A 441 20.92 -23.04 -15.08
N ALA A 442 21.58 -23.92 -15.84
CA ALA A 442 21.14 -24.35 -17.16
C ALA A 442 20.07 -25.46 -17.13
N SER A 443 19.72 -26.00 -15.96
CA SER A 443 18.72 -27.06 -15.82
C SER A 443 17.58 -26.66 -14.89
N PRO A 444 16.43 -26.19 -15.44
CA PRO A 444 15.24 -25.87 -14.65
C PRO A 444 14.75 -27.05 -13.79
N ASP A 445 14.81 -28.27 -14.33
CA ASP A 445 14.43 -29.49 -13.62
C ASP A 445 15.34 -29.78 -12.43
N GLU A 446 16.65 -29.59 -12.59
CA GLU A 446 17.58 -29.69 -11.47
C GLU A 446 17.30 -28.59 -10.44
N ARG A 447 17.10 -27.33 -10.88
CA ARG A 447 16.78 -26.22 -9.98
C ARG A 447 15.54 -26.52 -9.15
N ALA A 448 14.45 -26.99 -9.74
CA ALA A 448 13.24 -27.37 -9.00
C ALA A 448 13.50 -28.53 -8.01
N ARG A 449 14.34 -29.51 -8.37
CA ARG A 449 14.76 -30.58 -7.44
C ARG A 449 15.65 -30.08 -6.31
N GLN A 450 16.56 -29.13 -6.56
CA GLN A 450 17.45 -28.58 -5.54
C GLN A 450 16.71 -27.62 -4.59
N ILE A 451 15.76 -26.83 -5.10
CA ILE A 451 14.91 -25.97 -4.27
C ILE A 451 14.09 -26.82 -3.28
N ARG A 452 13.54 -27.97 -3.72
CA ARG A 452 12.91 -28.95 -2.83
C ARG A 452 13.82 -29.49 -1.72
N LYS A 453 15.13 -29.39 -1.89
CA LYS A 453 16.12 -29.84 -0.91
C LYS A 453 16.60 -28.71 0.00
N MET A 454 16.31 -27.44 -0.28
CA MET A 454 16.81 -26.31 0.52
C MET A 454 16.49 -26.48 2.00
N SER A 455 15.28 -26.95 2.35
CA SER A 455 14.92 -27.27 3.73
C SER A 455 15.92 -28.21 4.40
N ARG A 456 16.31 -29.29 3.70
CA ARG A 456 17.27 -30.27 4.19
C ARG A 456 18.69 -29.70 4.22
N ILE A 457 19.07 -28.89 3.24
CA ILE A 457 20.41 -28.32 3.12
C ILE A 457 20.68 -27.36 4.29
N PHE A 458 19.79 -26.41 4.57
CA PHE A 458 19.98 -25.51 5.70
C PHE A 458 19.90 -26.25 7.05
N ARG A 459 19.05 -27.28 7.14
CA ARG A 459 18.93 -28.11 8.35
C ARG A 459 20.19 -28.93 8.67
N HIS A 460 20.92 -29.41 7.67
CA HIS A 460 22.09 -30.27 7.88
C HIS A 460 23.42 -29.50 7.91
N ALA A 461 23.41 -28.20 7.56
CA ALA A 461 24.59 -27.36 7.68
C ALA A 461 25.06 -27.28 9.16
N ASP A 462 26.38 -27.28 9.36
CA ASP A 462 26.99 -27.10 10.70
C ASP A 462 26.77 -25.66 11.17
N ASN A 463 26.82 -24.70 10.25
CA ASN A 463 26.48 -23.30 10.47
C ASN A 463 25.86 -22.66 9.21
N VAL A 464 24.93 -21.73 9.42
CA VAL A 464 24.42 -20.83 8.38
C VAL A 464 25.09 -19.47 8.53
N CYS A 465 25.89 -19.07 7.54
CA CYS A 465 26.53 -17.75 7.53
C CYS A 465 25.61 -16.75 6.81
N ILE A 466 25.12 -15.76 7.56
CA ILE A 466 24.30 -14.66 7.07
C ILE A 466 25.25 -13.52 6.67
N TRP A 467 25.37 -13.25 5.38
CA TRP A 467 26.24 -12.18 4.87
C TRP A 467 25.43 -10.89 4.61
N LEU A 468 25.69 -9.85 5.40
CA LEU A 468 25.00 -8.55 5.29
C LEU A 468 25.70 -7.56 4.36
N GLY A 469 26.97 -7.79 4.01
CA GLY A 469 27.79 -6.93 3.16
C GLY A 469 29.14 -6.59 3.78
N GLU A 470 29.92 -5.77 3.05
CA GLU A 470 31.20 -5.23 3.53
C GLU A 470 31.02 -4.28 4.72
N GLU A 471 32.04 -4.20 5.57
CA GLU A 471 32.02 -3.26 6.69
C GLU A 471 32.28 -1.81 6.26
N ASP A 472 31.51 -0.90 6.83
CA ASP A 472 31.72 0.54 6.80
C ASP A 472 31.65 1.10 8.22
N GLU A 473 31.88 2.40 8.38
CA GLU A 473 31.88 3.01 9.72
C GLU A 473 30.53 2.91 10.43
N ASN A 474 29.43 2.87 9.67
CA ASN A 474 28.07 2.86 10.21
C ASN A 474 27.67 1.47 10.68
N ASN A 475 27.86 0.45 9.83
CA ASN A 475 27.51 -0.92 10.18
C ASN A 475 28.47 -1.51 11.23
N ARG A 476 29.73 -1.03 11.31
CA ARG A 476 30.65 -1.39 12.39
C ARG A 476 30.19 -0.86 13.74
N LYS A 477 29.76 0.40 13.82
CA LYS A 477 29.11 0.97 15.02
C LYS A 477 27.85 0.21 15.41
N ALA A 478 27.05 -0.22 14.43
CA ALA A 478 25.85 -1.01 14.67
C ALA A 478 26.17 -2.38 15.27
N MET A 479 27.13 -3.12 14.70
CA MET A 479 27.56 -4.43 15.19
C MET A 479 28.21 -4.32 16.59
N ASP A 480 29.05 -3.31 16.81
CA ASP A 480 29.68 -3.06 18.09
C ASP A 480 28.65 -2.69 19.17
N LEU A 481 27.64 -1.86 18.83
CA LEU A 481 26.52 -1.57 19.73
C LEU A 481 25.68 -2.82 20.02
N ALA A 482 25.34 -3.62 19.01
CA ALA A 482 24.57 -4.84 19.21
C ALA A 482 25.27 -5.80 20.16
N GLN A 483 26.59 -5.97 20.03
CA GLN A 483 27.39 -6.75 20.96
C GLN A 483 27.42 -6.11 22.36
N GLY A 484 27.56 -4.78 22.44
CA GLY A 484 27.59 -4.03 23.69
C GLY A 484 26.28 -4.12 24.48
N ILE A 485 25.11 -4.19 23.82
CA ILE A 485 23.80 -4.32 24.48
C ILE A 485 23.70 -5.57 25.37
N LEU A 486 24.49 -6.61 25.07
CA LEU A 486 24.51 -7.86 25.85
C LEU A 486 25.25 -7.71 27.18
N ASP A 487 26.04 -6.64 27.34
CA ASP A 487 26.54 -6.19 28.63
C ASP A 487 25.52 -5.20 29.22
N PHE A 488 24.79 -5.64 30.25
CA PHE A 488 23.71 -4.85 30.84
C PHE A 488 24.17 -3.52 31.44
N ASP A 489 25.39 -3.47 31.99
CA ASP A 489 25.94 -2.25 32.58
C ASP A 489 26.31 -1.25 31.48
N TYR A 490 26.95 -1.75 30.40
CA TYR A 490 27.19 -0.94 29.22
C TYR A 490 25.88 -0.44 28.59
N PHE A 491 24.86 -1.30 28.50
CA PHE A 491 23.60 -0.93 27.87
C PHE A 491 22.87 0.19 28.63
N GLU A 492 22.78 0.10 29.95
CA GLU A 492 22.16 1.16 30.77
C GLU A 492 22.96 2.47 30.70
N ALA A 493 24.30 2.39 30.65
CA ALA A 493 25.13 3.56 30.42
C ALA A 493 24.89 4.18 29.03
N ALA A 494 24.85 3.35 27.97
CA ALA A 494 24.63 3.75 26.59
C ALA A 494 23.25 4.40 26.38
N LEU A 495 22.21 3.90 27.06
CA LEU A 495 20.88 4.52 27.05
C LEU A 495 20.90 5.94 27.60
N SER A 496 21.84 6.26 28.49
CA SER A 496 21.97 7.57 29.13
C SER A 496 22.91 8.53 28.41
N ASP A 497 23.78 8.03 27.53
CA ASP A 497 24.82 8.81 26.86
C ASP A 497 24.35 9.34 25.48
N PRO A 498 24.20 10.68 25.31
CA PRO A 498 23.85 11.28 24.02
C PRO A 498 24.82 10.94 22.89
N SER A 499 26.10 10.67 23.19
CA SER A 499 27.12 10.35 22.20
C SER A 499 26.87 9.01 21.48
N VAL A 500 26.14 8.09 22.12
CA VAL A 500 25.81 6.76 21.59
C VAL A 500 24.51 6.77 20.75
N THR A 501 23.75 7.87 20.78
CA THR A 501 22.47 8.01 20.06
C THR A 501 22.58 7.67 18.57
N GLU A 502 23.68 8.08 17.93
CA GLU A 502 23.94 7.78 16.53
C GLU A 502 24.11 6.27 16.29
N ASN A 503 24.73 5.55 17.22
CA ASN A 503 24.91 4.10 17.10
C ASN A 503 23.55 3.38 17.11
N PHE A 504 22.58 3.84 17.90
CA PHE A 504 21.21 3.28 17.88
C PHE A 504 20.53 3.49 16.52
N LEU A 505 20.74 4.64 15.88
CA LEU A 505 20.27 4.88 14.52
C LEU A 505 20.95 3.95 13.52
N GLN A 506 22.25 3.69 13.68
CA GLN A 506 22.95 2.76 12.80
C GLN A 506 22.54 1.30 13.01
N LEU A 507 22.25 0.89 14.25
CA LEU A 507 21.64 -0.42 14.53
C LEU A 507 20.25 -0.53 13.88
N ALA A 508 19.44 0.53 13.91
CA ALA A 508 18.19 0.58 13.15
C ALA A 508 18.44 0.38 11.64
N ASN A 509 19.42 1.08 11.07
CA ASN A 509 19.78 0.94 9.65
C ASN A 509 20.24 -0.49 9.31
N LEU A 510 21.05 -1.11 10.17
CA LEU A 510 21.52 -2.48 10.02
C LEU A 510 20.36 -3.48 10.04
N MET A 511 19.44 -3.35 10.99
CA MET A 511 18.21 -4.15 11.02
C MET A 511 17.39 -3.97 9.73
N GLY A 512 17.47 -2.78 9.11
CA GLY A 512 16.82 -2.44 7.84
C GLY A 512 17.43 -3.08 6.58
N ASN A 513 18.52 -3.85 6.72
CA ASN A 513 19.24 -4.50 5.62
C ASN A 513 18.28 -5.37 4.78
N PRO A 514 18.36 -5.31 3.43
CA PRO A 514 17.48 -6.07 2.54
C PRO A 514 17.44 -7.58 2.83
N TRP A 515 18.52 -8.15 3.38
CA TRP A 515 18.55 -9.56 3.75
C TRP A 515 17.41 -9.95 4.70
N PHE A 516 17.12 -9.11 5.70
CA PHE A 516 16.07 -9.36 6.69
C PHE A 516 14.64 -9.32 6.12
N ARG A 517 14.47 -8.87 4.86
CA ARG A 517 13.14 -8.80 4.22
C ARG A 517 12.89 -9.99 3.30
N ARG A 518 13.87 -10.81 2.98
CA ARG A 518 13.68 -11.92 2.04
C ARG A 518 12.83 -13.02 2.65
N ARG A 519 11.88 -13.59 1.91
CA ARG A 519 11.08 -14.71 2.42
C ARG A 519 11.89 -15.97 2.67
N TRP A 520 12.88 -16.26 1.83
CA TRP A 520 13.76 -17.43 2.01
C TRP A 520 14.54 -17.39 3.33
N CYS A 521 14.92 -16.22 3.84
CA CYS A 521 15.71 -16.15 5.07
C CYS A 521 14.96 -16.73 6.28
N VAL A 522 13.62 -16.72 6.26
CA VAL A 522 12.78 -17.35 7.28
C VAL A 522 13.12 -18.83 7.42
N GLN A 523 13.12 -19.56 6.30
CA GLN A 523 13.46 -20.99 6.28
C GLN A 523 14.92 -21.24 6.62
N GLU A 524 15.82 -20.42 6.08
CA GLU A 524 17.26 -20.55 6.26
C GLU A 524 17.65 -20.46 7.73
N ILE A 525 17.06 -19.52 8.48
CA ILE A 525 17.29 -19.35 9.92
C ILE A 525 16.54 -20.38 10.75
N LEU A 526 15.26 -20.61 10.45
CA LEU A 526 14.43 -21.54 11.24
C LEU A 526 14.91 -22.98 11.20
N LEU A 527 15.58 -23.39 10.12
CA LEU A 527 16.10 -24.73 9.98
C LEU A 527 17.58 -24.85 10.39
N ALA A 528 18.32 -23.74 10.45
CA ALA A 528 19.73 -23.73 10.85
C ALA A 528 19.96 -24.36 12.23
N LYS A 529 20.94 -25.25 12.38
CA LYS A 529 21.39 -25.71 13.72
C LYS A 529 22.08 -24.59 14.50
N SER A 530 22.92 -23.83 13.80
CA SER A 530 23.60 -22.63 14.26
C SER A 530 23.60 -21.60 13.13
N ALA A 531 23.59 -20.32 13.47
CA ALA A 531 23.71 -19.23 12.50
C ALA A 531 24.57 -18.08 13.04
N THR A 532 25.29 -17.41 12.15
CA THR A 532 26.12 -16.24 12.46
C THR A 532 25.86 -15.12 11.46
N ILE A 533 25.78 -13.88 11.95
CA ILE A 533 25.70 -12.65 11.16
C ILE A 533 27.13 -12.17 10.87
N HIS A 534 27.42 -11.93 9.59
CA HIS A 534 28.68 -11.42 9.09
C HIS A 534 28.46 -10.06 8.43
N CYS A 535 29.26 -9.09 8.84
CA CYS A 535 29.32 -7.76 8.24
C CYS A 535 30.80 -7.35 8.15
N GLY A 536 31.40 -7.51 6.97
CA GLY A 536 32.85 -7.46 6.80
C GLY A 536 33.55 -8.48 7.71
N HIS A 537 34.45 -8.02 8.57
CA HIS A 537 35.18 -8.86 9.51
C HIS A 537 34.47 -9.05 10.86
N ARG A 538 33.39 -8.31 11.13
CA ARG A 538 32.58 -8.48 12.34
C ARG A 538 31.65 -9.68 12.20
N VAL A 539 31.68 -10.55 13.20
CA VAL A 539 30.84 -11.74 13.29
C VAL A 539 30.11 -11.74 14.62
N MET A 540 28.81 -11.99 14.59
CA MET A 540 27.95 -12.10 15.77
C MET A 540 27.08 -13.36 15.67
N PRO A 541 26.94 -14.18 16.73
CA PRO A 541 25.96 -15.26 16.75
C PRO A 541 24.54 -14.72 16.52
N TRP A 542 23.71 -15.46 15.79
CA TRP A 542 22.33 -15.07 15.53
C TRP A 542 21.52 -14.90 16.83
N LEU A 543 21.74 -15.79 17.82
CA LEU A 543 21.05 -15.73 19.11
C LEU A 543 21.46 -14.49 19.92
N ASP A 544 22.74 -14.14 19.91
CA ASP A 544 23.24 -12.90 20.52
C ASP A 544 22.57 -11.67 19.89
N PHE A 545 22.40 -11.65 18.56
CA PHE A 545 21.70 -10.56 17.87
C PHE A 545 20.21 -10.51 18.23
N VAL A 546 19.55 -11.67 18.33
CA VAL A 546 18.16 -11.80 18.80
C VAL A 546 18.01 -11.20 20.20
N ASP A 547 18.90 -11.54 21.12
CA ASP A 547 18.88 -11.06 22.50
C ASP A 547 19.10 -9.55 22.55
N ALA A 548 20.08 -9.03 21.81
CA ALA A 548 20.34 -7.60 21.72
C ALA A 548 19.11 -6.80 21.23
N VAL A 549 18.46 -7.26 20.15
CA VAL A 549 17.26 -6.60 19.61
C VAL A 549 16.08 -6.72 20.58
N THR A 550 15.94 -7.87 21.26
CA THR A 550 14.87 -8.10 22.24
C THR A 550 15.00 -7.20 23.46
N LEU A 551 16.23 -7.01 23.98
CA LEU A 551 16.55 -6.09 25.07
C LEU A 551 16.31 -4.63 24.68
N LEU A 552 16.65 -4.27 23.44
CA LEU A 552 16.52 -2.90 22.94
C LEU A 552 15.07 -2.46 22.74
N ARG A 553 14.19 -3.39 22.32
CA ARG A 553 12.81 -3.10 21.93
C ARG A 553 11.98 -2.30 22.96
N PRO A 554 11.87 -2.68 24.25
CA PRO A 554 11.08 -1.92 25.21
C PRO A 554 11.65 -0.52 25.50
N ARG A 555 12.98 -0.33 25.33
CA ARG A 555 13.67 0.94 25.58
C ARG A 555 13.64 1.89 24.37
N TRP A 556 13.10 1.45 23.24
CA TRP A 556 13.08 2.21 21.99
C TRP A 556 12.37 3.56 22.10
N ILE A 557 11.29 3.62 22.89
CA ILE A 557 10.56 4.85 23.16
C ILE A 557 11.47 5.88 23.85
N GLU A 558 12.33 5.47 24.78
CA GLU A 558 13.23 6.38 25.48
C GLU A 558 14.27 6.99 24.54
N ILE A 559 14.79 6.18 23.61
CA ILE A 559 15.74 6.63 22.58
C ILE A 559 15.05 7.62 21.64
N GLN A 560 13.82 7.31 21.19
CA GLN A 560 13.01 8.18 20.35
C GLN A 560 12.80 9.57 20.98
N HIS A 561 12.60 9.65 22.30
CA HIS A 561 12.40 10.94 22.97
C HIS A 561 13.66 11.81 23.00
N ARG A 562 14.86 11.24 22.80
CA ARG A 562 16.16 11.94 22.88
C ARG A 562 16.68 12.45 21.54
N VAL A 563 16.14 11.95 20.43
CA VAL A 563 16.54 12.37 19.09
C VAL A 563 15.67 13.51 18.55
N ASP A 564 16.21 14.24 17.56
CA ASP A 564 15.46 15.24 16.80
C ASP A 564 14.19 14.65 16.16
N GLY A 565 13.23 15.49 15.77
CA GLY A 565 11.94 15.04 15.23
C GLY A 565 12.04 14.15 13.96
N LYS A 566 13.00 14.43 13.07
CA LYS A 566 13.22 13.62 11.85
C LYS A 566 13.76 12.24 12.22
N THR A 567 14.68 12.17 13.16
CA THR A 567 15.29 10.94 13.65
C THR A 567 14.32 10.15 14.52
N ARG A 568 13.50 10.82 15.32
CA ARG A 568 12.40 10.22 16.10
C ARG A 568 11.42 9.50 15.20
N HIS A 569 11.01 10.10 14.08
CA HIS A 569 10.12 9.44 13.12
C HIS A 569 10.79 8.22 12.48
N ARG A 570 12.09 8.28 12.17
CA ARG A 570 12.85 7.15 11.59
C ARG A 570 12.97 5.98 12.55
N LEU A 571 13.35 6.24 13.80
CA LEU A 571 13.31 5.25 14.87
C LEU A 571 11.86 4.81 15.12
N GLY A 572 10.89 5.70 14.95
CA GLY A 572 9.44 5.46 14.95
C GLY A 572 9.03 4.17 14.26
N HIS A 573 9.60 3.87 13.09
CA HIS A 573 9.20 2.73 12.27
C HIS A 573 10.09 1.50 12.48
N ALA A 574 11.03 1.55 13.41
CA ALA A 574 12.03 0.50 13.53
C ALA A 574 11.47 -0.85 14.00
N TYR A 575 10.33 -0.86 14.71
CA TYR A 575 9.64 -2.09 15.07
C TYR A 575 8.96 -2.79 13.87
N LEU A 576 8.83 -2.11 12.72
CA LEU A 576 8.32 -2.66 11.46
C LEU A 576 9.44 -3.17 10.55
N ILE A 577 10.68 -3.15 11.04
CA ILE A 577 11.85 -3.59 10.28
C ILE A 577 11.87 -5.12 10.17
N GLY A 578 12.27 -5.63 9.01
CA GLY A 578 12.33 -7.07 8.70
C GLY A 578 13.06 -7.92 9.75
N ALA A 579 14.09 -7.38 10.41
CA ALA A 579 14.81 -8.08 11.47
C ALA A 579 13.91 -8.39 12.68
N VAL A 580 13.15 -7.41 13.16
CA VAL A 580 12.22 -7.58 14.29
C VAL A 580 11.13 -8.58 13.92
N ALA A 581 10.55 -8.44 12.72
CA ALA A 581 9.57 -9.40 12.21
C ALA A 581 10.13 -10.82 12.12
N LEU A 582 11.36 -10.98 11.63
CA LEU A 582 12.02 -12.29 11.53
C LEU A 582 12.26 -12.91 12.90
N ILE A 583 12.73 -12.12 13.88
CA ILE A 583 12.94 -12.56 15.26
C ILE A 583 11.61 -13.03 15.87
N GLU A 584 10.57 -12.19 15.81
CA GLU A 584 9.25 -12.50 16.38
C GLU A 584 8.62 -13.76 15.78
N VAL A 585 8.71 -13.90 14.46
CA VAL A 585 8.13 -15.02 13.75
C VAL A 585 8.96 -16.28 13.98
N SER A 586 10.29 -16.15 14.05
CA SER A 586 11.18 -17.29 14.29
C SER A 586 10.92 -17.99 15.63
N ALA A 587 10.54 -17.24 16.65
CA ALA A 587 10.19 -17.76 17.97
C ALA A 587 8.86 -18.54 17.99
N LYS A 588 8.00 -18.38 16.98
CA LYS A 588 6.64 -18.95 16.94
C LYS A 588 6.49 -20.16 16.01
N ILE A 589 7.39 -20.33 15.02
CA ILE A 589 7.18 -21.34 13.97
C ILE A 589 7.68 -22.73 14.38
N VAL A 590 8.82 -22.83 15.05
CA VAL A 590 9.43 -24.13 15.39
C VAL A 590 9.80 -24.23 16.85
N ARG A 591 9.64 -25.43 17.42
CA ARG A 591 10.22 -25.77 18.72
C ARG A 591 11.55 -26.48 18.52
N ARG A 592 12.59 -26.10 19.26
CA ARG A 592 13.96 -26.64 19.12
C ARG A 592 14.45 -27.38 20.37
N THR A 593 15.39 -28.29 20.16
CA THR A 593 16.23 -28.84 21.24
C THR A 593 17.26 -27.80 21.67
N PRO A 594 17.90 -27.96 22.85
CA PRO A 594 19.04 -27.13 23.25
C PRO A 594 20.20 -27.13 22.24
N ASN A 595 20.32 -28.17 21.42
CA ASN A 595 21.37 -28.30 20.39
C ASN A 595 20.96 -27.70 19.04
N GLY A 596 19.80 -27.03 18.96
CA GLY A 596 19.33 -26.34 17.76
C GLY A 596 18.45 -27.17 16.81
N ASP A 597 18.29 -28.48 17.06
CA ASP A 597 17.48 -29.35 16.19
C ASP A 597 15.99 -29.03 16.31
N VAL A 598 15.32 -28.91 15.16
CA VAL A 598 13.86 -28.74 15.10
C VAL A 598 13.15 -30.01 15.59
N ILE A 599 12.40 -29.89 16.68
CA ILE A 599 11.56 -30.92 17.28
C ILE A 599 10.19 -30.95 16.60
N ASP A 600 9.55 -29.79 16.49
CA ASP A 600 8.17 -29.69 16.03
C ASP A 600 7.92 -28.39 15.24
N ARG A 601 6.95 -28.44 14.33
CA ARG A 601 6.45 -27.31 13.55
C ARG A 601 5.12 -26.89 14.15
N LEU A 602 5.02 -25.65 14.60
CA LEU A 602 3.92 -25.20 15.42
C LEU A 602 2.74 -24.65 14.60
N LEU A 603 3.03 -24.02 13.46
CA LEU A 603 2.05 -23.28 12.66
C LEU A 603 1.68 -24.02 11.38
N ASP A 604 0.41 -23.91 10.97
CA ASP A 604 -0.08 -24.40 9.68
C ASP A 604 0.24 -23.45 8.52
N LEU A 605 0.02 -23.91 7.30
CA LEU A 605 0.32 -23.15 6.09
C LEU A 605 -0.50 -21.85 5.99
N GLU A 606 -1.76 -21.85 6.43
CA GLU A 606 -2.64 -20.66 6.48
C GLU A 606 -2.00 -19.58 7.36
N THR A 607 -1.60 -19.95 8.59
CA THR A 607 -0.98 -19.04 9.54
C THR A 607 0.33 -18.46 8.99
N LEU A 608 1.18 -19.28 8.36
CA LEU A 608 2.44 -18.82 7.80
C LEU A 608 2.23 -17.83 6.65
N LEU A 609 1.28 -18.10 5.73
CA LEU A 609 0.95 -17.21 4.62
C LEU A 609 0.40 -15.86 5.10
N SER A 610 -0.39 -15.86 6.17
CA SER A 610 -0.93 -14.65 6.80
C SER A 610 0.10 -13.85 7.60
N MET A 611 1.10 -14.50 8.22
CA MET A 611 2.10 -13.83 9.06
C MET A 611 3.30 -13.29 8.29
N LEU A 612 3.68 -13.94 7.18
CA LEU A 612 4.87 -13.61 6.40
C LEU A 612 4.67 -12.66 5.19
N PRO A 613 3.52 -12.00 4.92
CA PRO A 613 3.37 -11.07 3.79
C PRO A 613 4.38 -9.93 3.72
N THR A 614 4.93 -9.51 4.87
CA THR A 614 5.95 -8.47 4.97
C THR A 614 7.30 -8.88 4.41
N PHE A 615 7.54 -10.19 4.21
CA PHE A 615 8.75 -10.70 3.59
C PHE A 615 8.61 -10.73 2.06
N GLU A 616 9.53 -10.03 1.42
CA GLU A 616 9.67 -9.85 -0.02
C GLU A 616 10.05 -11.16 -0.73
N VAL A 617 9.52 -11.35 -1.94
CA VAL A 617 9.72 -12.54 -2.77
C VAL A 617 10.24 -12.12 -4.14
N THR A 618 11.31 -12.75 -4.63
CA THR A 618 11.82 -12.44 -5.98
C THR A 618 10.94 -13.05 -7.06
N PHE A 619 10.55 -14.31 -6.89
CA PHE A 619 9.60 -14.99 -7.75
C PHE A 619 8.29 -15.18 -6.99
N MET A 620 7.14 -14.94 -7.63
CA MET A 620 5.83 -15.07 -6.97
C MET A 620 5.60 -16.47 -6.38
N HIS A 621 6.19 -17.52 -6.96
CA HIS A 621 6.15 -18.87 -6.42
C HIS A 621 6.71 -19.00 -4.99
N ASP A 622 7.69 -18.16 -4.66
CA ASP A 622 8.36 -18.18 -3.35
C ASP A 622 7.43 -17.70 -2.23
N THR A 623 6.31 -17.06 -2.56
CA THR A 623 5.23 -16.78 -1.59
C THR A 623 4.81 -18.04 -0.85
N VAL A 624 4.74 -19.18 -1.56
CA VAL A 624 4.38 -20.50 -1.02
C VAL A 624 5.61 -21.36 -0.78
N TYR A 625 6.46 -21.55 -1.80
CA TYR A 625 7.52 -22.57 -1.73
C TYR A 625 8.58 -22.31 -0.65
N ALA A 626 8.89 -21.05 -0.36
CA ALA A 626 9.90 -20.70 0.66
C ALA A 626 9.48 -21.06 2.09
N ILE A 627 8.17 -21.24 2.34
CA ILE A 627 7.63 -21.47 3.69
C ILE A 627 6.89 -22.80 3.80
N TYR A 628 6.61 -23.45 2.66
CA TYR A 628 5.81 -24.67 2.60
C TYR A 628 6.33 -25.75 3.55
N ASP A 629 7.62 -26.07 3.48
CA ASP A 629 8.24 -27.11 4.32
C ASP A 629 8.34 -26.75 5.82
N LEU A 630 7.99 -25.52 6.21
CA LEU A 630 7.89 -25.09 7.61
C LEU A 630 6.51 -25.36 8.21
N ALA A 631 5.48 -25.55 7.37
CA ALA A 631 4.11 -25.79 7.82
C ALA A 631 3.96 -27.16 8.50
N ARG A 632 3.15 -27.19 9.56
CA ARG A 632 2.80 -28.39 10.33
C ARG A 632 1.99 -29.38 9.49
N ASP A 633 1.06 -28.89 8.69
CA ASP A 633 -0.01 -29.65 8.03
C ASP A 633 0.32 -30.14 6.61
N VAL A 634 1.57 -29.97 6.16
CA VAL A 634 2.00 -30.35 4.79
C VAL A 634 2.83 -31.65 4.73
N ALA A 635 2.91 -32.40 5.83
CA ALA A 635 3.58 -33.69 5.86
C ALA A 635 2.67 -34.81 5.29
N GLY A 636 3.21 -35.68 4.43
CA GLY A 636 2.49 -36.85 3.91
C GLY A 636 2.35 -36.90 2.38
N THR A 637 1.29 -37.56 1.90
CA THR A 637 1.08 -37.88 0.46
C THR A 637 0.45 -36.74 -0.36
N ASN A 638 -0.13 -35.73 0.28
CA ASN A 638 -0.84 -34.64 -0.40
C ASN A 638 0.02 -33.37 -0.51
N ARG A 639 1.19 -33.50 -1.14
CA ARG A 639 2.19 -32.42 -1.23
C ARG A 639 2.09 -31.63 -2.52
N LEU A 640 2.18 -30.31 -2.41
CA LEU A 640 2.42 -29.44 -3.56
C LEU A 640 3.76 -29.82 -4.18
N GLN A 641 3.78 -30.00 -5.50
CA GLN A 641 5.02 -30.20 -6.23
C GLN A 641 5.62 -28.84 -6.58
N VAL A 642 6.88 -28.63 -6.19
CA VAL A 642 7.62 -27.43 -6.58
C VAL A 642 7.84 -27.43 -8.09
N ASP A 643 7.18 -26.48 -8.74
CA ASP A 643 7.22 -26.25 -10.17
C ASP A 643 7.16 -24.74 -10.41
N TYR A 644 8.25 -24.17 -10.93
CA TYR A 644 8.36 -22.75 -11.28
C TYR A 644 7.83 -22.44 -12.69
N SER A 645 7.46 -23.46 -13.47
CA SER A 645 6.83 -23.26 -14.78
C SER A 645 5.32 -23.00 -14.70
N LYS A 646 4.69 -23.30 -13.54
CA LYS A 646 3.28 -22.97 -13.30
C LYS A 646 3.05 -21.47 -13.30
N GLU A 647 1.92 -21.04 -13.82
CA GLU A 647 1.45 -19.67 -13.59
C GLU A 647 1.20 -19.43 -12.09
N PRO A 648 1.60 -18.28 -11.51
CA PRO A 648 1.41 -18.00 -10.09
C PRO A 648 -0.05 -18.16 -9.61
N ARG A 649 -1.03 -17.79 -10.44
CA ARG A 649 -2.46 -17.93 -10.13
C ARG A 649 -2.88 -19.39 -9.88
N ASP A 650 -2.29 -20.34 -10.60
CA ASP A 650 -2.62 -21.76 -10.48
C ASP A 650 -1.98 -22.35 -9.22
N LEU A 651 -0.74 -21.97 -8.91
CA LEU A 651 -0.11 -22.32 -7.63
C LEU A 651 -0.90 -21.75 -6.44
N PHE A 652 -1.33 -20.50 -6.51
CA PHE A 652 -2.07 -19.86 -5.42
C PHE A 652 -3.46 -20.47 -5.24
N ARG A 653 -4.13 -20.87 -6.33
CA ARG A 653 -5.34 -21.69 -6.27
C ARG A 653 -5.07 -23.01 -5.53
N GLU A 654 -4.05 -23.76 -5.95
CA GLU A 654 -3.72 -25.06 -5.35
C GLU A 654 -3.41 -24.93 -3.85
N ALA A 655 -2.67 -23.89 -3.45
CA ALA A 655 -2.38 -23.60 -2.06
C ALA A 655 -3.66 -23.27 -1.26
N THR A 656 -4.54 -22.44 -1.82
CA THR A 656 -5.82 -22.09 -1.20
C THR A 656 -6.69 -23.34 -1.02
N GLU A 657 -6.81 -24.17 -2.06
CA GLU A 657 -7.60 -25.40 -2.02
C GLU A 657 -7.05 -26.39 -0.99
N LEU A 658 -5.72 -26.53 -0.89
CA LEU A 658 -5.07 -27.36 0.12
C LEU A 658 -5.43 -26.90 1.54
N ILE A 659 -5.30 -25.59 1.82
CA ILE A 659 -5.60 -24.98 3.12
C ILE A 659 -7.07 -25.20 3.49
N VAL A 660 -8.00 -24.90 2.59
CA VAL A 660 -9.43 -25.02 2.84
C VAL A 660 -9.82 -26.47 3.13
N LYS A 661 -9.22 -27.44 2.42
CA LYS A 661 -9.45 -28.87 2.67
C LYS A 661 -8.86 -29.32 4.00
N SER A 662 -7.64 -28.91 4.34
CA SER A 662 -6.96 -29.33 5.57
C SER A 662 -7.63 -28.73 6.82
N SER A 663 -7.82 -27.40 6.84
CA SER A 663 -8.35 -26.68 8.00
C SER A 663 -9.87 -26.79 8.14
N GLY A 664 -10.59 -26.95 7.03
CA GLY A 664 -12.05 -26.84 7.00
C GLY A 664 -12.56 -25.42 7.26
N SER A 665 -11.68 -24.43 7.15
CA SER A 665 -11.99 -23.01 7.17
C SER A 665 -11.89 -22.41 5.77
N LEU A 666 -12.50 -21.24 5.57
CA LEU A 666 -12.41 -20.44 4.36
C LEU A 666 -11.75 -19.08 4.63
N ASP A 667 -11.25 -18.84 5.85
CA ASP A 667 -10.70 -17.55 6.29
C ASP A 667 -9.50 -17.04 5.47
N ILE A 668 -8.80 -17.92 4.77
CA ILE A 668 -7.73 -17.57 3.84
C ILE A 668 -8.18 -16.60 2.72
N ILE A 669 -9.48 -16.56 2.36
CA ILE A 669 -10.02 -15.60 1.38
C ILE A 669 -10.27 -14.20 1.97
N CYS A 670 -10.11 -14.03 3.28
CA CYS A 670 -10.28 -12.76 3.99
C CYS A 670 -8.94 -12.16 4.44
N GLN A 671 -7.83 -12.85 4.18
CA GLN A 671 -6.50 -12.52 4.68
C GLN A 671 -5.58 -12.16 3.49
N PRO A 672 -5.05 -10.93 3.39
CA PRO A 672 -4.04 -10.55 2.40
C PRO A 672 -2.76 -11.39 2.53
N TRP A 673 -2.44 -12.21 1.52
CA TRP A 673 -1.23 -13.05 1.56
C TRP A 673 -0.47 -13.16 0.23
N ALA A 674 -1.13 -12.96 -0.90
CA ALA A 674 -0.54 -13.12 -2.23
C ALA A 674 -0.02 -11.80 -2.81
N PRO A 675 1.09 -11.78 -3.57
CA PRO A 675 1.47 -10.61 -4.37
C PRO A 675 0.38 -10.25 -5.40
N LYS A 676 0.29 -8.97 -5.79
CA LYS A 676 -0.66 -8.55 -6.83
C LYS A 676 -0.25 -9.08 -8.20
N ALA A 677 -1.15 -9.79 -8.87
CA ALA A 677 -0.85 -10.43 -10.16
C ALA A 677 -2.08 -10.74 -11.05
N GLY A 678 -3.13 -9.90 -11.06
CA GLY A 678 -4.35 -10.23 -11.82
C GLY A 678 -5.00 -11.54 -11.37
N LEU A 679 -5.00 -11.76 -10.06
CA LEU A 679 -5.52 -12.96 -9.40
C LEU A 679 -7.04 -12.92 -9.27
N PRO A 680 -7.71 -14.09 -9.12
CA PRO A 680 -9.11 -14.17 -8.72
C PRO A 680 -9.40 -13.38 -7.45
N SER A 681 -10.58 -12.79 -7.31
CA SER A 681 -10.88 -11.92 -6.16
C SER A 681 -10.86 -12.63 -4.80
N TRP A 682 -11.05 -13.95 -4.80
CA TRP A 682 -10.94 -14.80 -3.61
C TRP A 682 -9.50 -15.16 -3.22
N ILE A 683 -8.49 -14.65 -3.93
CA ILE A 683 -7.07 -14.68 -3.54
C ILE A 683 -6.65 -13.25 -3.12
N PRO A 684 -6.68 -12.92 -1.82
CA PRO A 684 -6.48 -11.55 -1.37
C PRO A 684 -5.01 -11.12 -1.50
N THR A 685 -4.82 -9.93 -2.05
CA THR A 685 -3.47 -9.43 -2.37
C THR A 685 -2.90 -8.59 -1.23
N THR A 686 -1.57 -8.60 -1.09
CA THR A 686 -0.83 -7.83 -0.07
C THR A 686 -1.01 -6.31 -0.18
N GLU A 687 -1.61 -5.80 -1.26
CA GLU A 687 -2.02 -4.40 -1.36
C GLU A 687 -3.09 -4.01 -0.33
N LYS A 688 -3.86 -4.99 0.17
CA LYS A 688 -4.87 -4.79 1.22
C LYS A 688 -4.29 -4.90 2.64
N LEU A 689 -2.98 -5.09 2.79
CA LEU A 689 -2.35 -5.12 4.12
C LEU A 689 -2.53 -3.78 4.86
N PRO A 690 -2.60 -3.81 6.20
CA PRO A 690 -2.76 -2.59 6.99
C PRO A 690 -1.59 -1.62 6.85
N TYR A 691 -0.39 -2.13 6.59
CA TYR A 691 0.84 -1.36 6.47
C TYR A 691 1.60 -1.73 5.21
N SER A 692 2.24 -0.74 4.58
CA SER A 692 3.15 -0.95 3.44
C SER A 692 4.36 -0.02 3.54
N LEU A 693 5.42 -0.35 2.80
CA LEU A 693 6.54 0.57 2.61
C LEU A 693 6.05 1.85 1.93
N LYS A 694 6.50 3.00 2.44
CA LYS A 694 6.31 4.29 1.77
C LYS A 694 7.02 4.20 0.41
N PRO A 695 6.32 4.46 -0.71
CA PRO A 695 6.95 4.48 -2.02
C PRO A 695 8.16 5.41 -1.99
N ARG A 696 9.31 4.94 -2.46
CA ARG A 696 10.46 5.83 -2.63
C ARG A 696 10.08 6.86 -3.69
N PRO A 697 10.35 8.16 -3.46
CA PRO A 697 10.13 9.16 -4.48
C PRO A 697 10.91 8.77 -5.76
N GLN A 698 10.23 8.76 -6.92
CA GLN A 698 10.86 8.48 -8.22
C GLN A 698 12.09 9.40 -8.37
N GLY A 699 13.29 8.83 -8.57
CA GLY A 699 14.54 9.59 -8.67
C GLY A 699 15.44 9.58 -7.43
N THR A 700 15.11 8.85 -6.37
CA THR A 700 16.09 8.56 -5.30
C THR A 700 17.12 7.54 -5.79
N VAL A 701 18.19 8.10 -6.37
CA VAL A 701 19.47 7.51 -6.76
C VAL A 701 19.90 6.39 -5.79
N GLY A 702 20.16 5.20 -6.32
CA GLY A 702 20.60 4.04 -5.55
C GLY A 702 21.90 4.30 -4.78
N SER A 703 22.09 3.61 -3.66
CA SER A 703 23.26 3.76 -2.77
C SER A 703 24.62 3.72 -3.50
N ALA A 704 24.71 3.00 -4.63
CA ALA A 704 25.92 2.88 -5.44
C ALA A 704 26.35 4.19 -6.14
N GLU A 705 25.42 5.01 -6.63
CA GLU A 705 25.73 6.29 -7.28
C GLU A 705 26.06 7.38 -6.25
N VAL A 706 25.43 7.34 -5.07
CA VAL A 706 25.82 8.18 -3.91
C VAL A 706 27.26 7.86 -3.49
N LEU A 707 27.64 6.58 -3.45
CA LEU A 707 29.00 6.13 -3.20
C LEU A 707 29.98 6.54 -4.32
N GLY A 708 29.55 6.54 -5.58
CA GLY A 708 30.34 7.05 -6.72
C GLY A 708 30.61 8.55 -6.62
N ALA A 709 29.59 9.34 -6.30
CA ALA A 709 29.71 10.77 -6.07
C ALA A 709 30.59 11.09 -4.85
N LEU A 710 30.46 10.33 -3.76
CA LEU A 710 31.31 10.41 -2.57
C LEU A 710 32.79 10.16 -2.90
N ARG A 711 33.10 9.11 -3.66
CA ARG A 711 34.49 8.82 -4.08
C ARG A 711 35.07 9.94 -4.94
N SER A 712 34.27 10.51 -5.84
CA SER A 712 34.72 11.62 -6.69
C SER A 712 34.90 12.93 -5.90
N ALA A 713 34.09 13.19 -4.88
CA ALA A 713 34.20 14.38 -4.03
C ALA A 713 35.41 14.30 -3.08
N VAL A 714 35.69 13.10 -2.54
CA VAL A 714 36.88 12.84 -1.71
C VAL A 714 38.16 12.93 -2.54
N ALA A 715 38.17 12.40 -3.76
CA ALA A 715 39.31 12.52 -4.68
C ALA A 715 39.58 13.99 -5.10
N ALA A 716 38.57 14.86 -5.05
CA ALA A 716 38.68 16.28 -5.37
C ALA A 716 38.98 17.19 -4.17
N GLY A 717 39.23 16.63 -2.98
CA GLY A 717 39.59 17.42 -1.79
C GLY A 717 38.48 18.35 -1.26
N LYS A 718 37.21 18.09 -1.61
CA LYS A 718 36.08 18.90 -1.11
C LYS A 718 35.63 18.41 0.26
N THR A 719 35.58 19.32 1.24
CA THR A 719 35.03 19.07 2.58
C THR A 719 33.53 18.81 2.46
N LEU A 720 33.10 17.58 2.78
CA LEU A 720 31.71 17.14 2.67
C LEU A 720 30.88 17.62 3.86
N THR A 721 30.54 18.91 3.88
CA THR A 721 29.44 19.43 4.70
C THR A 721 28.18 19.47 3.84
N GLY A 722 27.40 18.39 3.80
CA GLY A 722 26.08 18.44 3.12
C GLY A 722 25.49 17.12 2.63
N PHE A 723 26.26 16.04 2.48
CA PHE A 723 25.70 14.72 2.17
C PHE A 723 25.33 14.00 3.46
N SER A 724 24.18 14.31 4.05
CA SER A 724 23.54 13.32 4.90
C SER A 724 23.17 12.15 3.98
N ALA A 725 23.73 10.97 4.19
CA ALA A 725 23.16 9.74 3.65
C ALA A 725 21.69 9.74 4.10
N GLN A 726 20.78 10.13 3.20
CA GLN A 726 19.34 10.05 3.47
C GLN A 726 19.10 8.59 3.86
N SER A 727 18.67 8.38 5.11
CA SER A 727 18.67 7.04 5.69
C SER A 727 17.91 6.07 4.78
N THR A 728 18.49 4.91 4.56
CA THR A 728 17.92 3.79 3.81
C THR A 728 16.75 3.11 4.52
N LEU A 729 16.40 3.57 5.73
CA LEU A 729 15.35 2.99 6.55
C LEU A 729 14.01 2.93 5.80
N PRO A 730 13.42 1.74 5.67
CA PRO A 730 12.07 1.60 5.17
C PRO A 730 11.11 2.33 6.12
N VAL A 731 10.46 3.39 5.64
CA VAL A 731 9.37 4.02 6.37
C VAL A 731 8.10 3.26 6.03
N TYR A 732 7.49 2.58 6.99
CA TYR A 732 6.19 1.95 6.79
C TYR A 732 5.08 2.96 7.06
N ILE A 733 4.02 2.93 6.26
CA ILE A 733 2.85 3.78 6.43
C ILE A 733 1.60 2.91 6.53
N ARG A 734 0.64 3.35 7.35
CA ARG A 734 -0.67 2.69 7.41
C ARG A 734 -1.43 2.98 6.11
N LYS A 735 -1.88 1.93 5.44
CA LYS A 735 -2.67 1.97 4.21
C LYS A 735 -4.11 1.56 4.44
N ASN A 736 -4.34 0.52 5.24
CA ASN A 736 -5.67 -0.05 5.49
C ASN A 736 -5.90 -0.29 6.99
N GLY A 737 -7.14 -0.59 7.34
CA GLY A 737 -7.53 -1.12 8.63
C GLY A 737 -6.94 -2.51 8.84
N CYS A 738 -6.81 -2.91 10.10
CA CYS A 738 -6.45 -4.26 10.48
C CYS A 738 -7.48 -5.26 9.91
N VAL A 739 -6.97 -6.41 9.49
CA VAL A 739 -7.80 -7.53 9.05
C VAL A 739 -8.66 -7.97 10.23
N LEU A 740 -9.96 -8.18 9.99
CA LEU A 740 -10.89 -8.61 11.04
C LEU A 740 -10.68 -10.09 11.41
N VAL A 741 -10.10 -10.87 10.51
CA VAL A 741 -9.76 -12.26 10.72
C VAL A 741 -8.42 -12.37 11.46
N GLY A 742 -8.41 -13.09 12.59
CA GLY A 742 -7.19 -13.46 13.31
C GLY A 742 -6.47 -14.63 12.65
N THR A 743 -5.30 -15.03 13.16
CA THR A 743 -4.72 -16.31 12.71
C THR A 743 -5.63 -17.47 13.12
N PRO A 744 -5.54 -18.66 12.49
CA PRO A 744 -6.29 -19.86 12.87
C PRO A 744 -6.40 -20.12 14.39
N ASP A 745 -5.31 -19.92 15.13
CA ASP A 745 -5.24 -20.12 16.58
C ASP A 745 -5.71 -18.90 17.43
N SER A 746 -5.99 -17.76 16.80
CA SER A 746 -6.35 -16.48 17.47
C SER A 746 -7.56 -15.78 16.84
N ARG A 747 -8.54 -16.55 16.36
CA ARG A 747 -9.77 -15.99 15.77
C ARG A 747 -10.62 -15.27 16.80
N SER A 748 -10.82 -13.97 16.60
CA SER A 748 -11.68 -13.12 17.43
C SER A 748 -13.19 -13.29 17.17
N TYR A 749 -13.56 -13.92 16.06
CA TYR A 749 -14.95 -14.03 15.59
C TYR A 749 -15.30 -15.45 15.16
N ARG A 750 -16.60 -15.76 15.12
CA ARG A 750 -17.17 -17.05 14.73
C ARG A 750 -18.51 -16.86 13.99
N ALA A 751 -18.56 -16.00 12.98
CA ALA A 751 -19.78 -15.67 12.24
C ALA A 751 -20.51 -16.92 11.69
N CYS A 752 -19.78 -17.91 11.16
CA CYS A 752 -20.36 -19.18 10.71
C CYS A 752 -20.62 -20.21 11.83
N GLY A 753 -20.39 -19.86 13.09
CA GLY A 753 -20.55 -20.77 14.23
C GLY A 753 -19.65 -22.01 14.12
N HIS A 754 -20.26 -23.19 14.05
CA HIS A 754 -19.58 -24.47 13.91
C HIS A 754 -19.55 -25.02 12.47
N TYR A 755 -20.06 -24.25 11.49
CA TYR A 755 -20.14 -24.70 10.10
C TYR A 755 -18.79 -24.61 9.39
N SER A 756 -18.27 -25.77 8.99
CA SER A 756 -17.04 -25.89 8.20
C SER A 756 -17.28 -25.60 6.71
N SER A 757 -16.23 -25.26 5.97
CA SER A 757 -16.24 -25.22 4.50
C SER A 757 -16.35 -26.60 3.85
N ARG A 758 -16.09 -27.69 4.58
CA ARG A 758 -16.09 -29.07 4.05
C ARG A 758 -17.47 -29.46 3.52
N GLY A 759 -17.53 -29.86 2.25
CA GLY A 759 -18.79 -30.20 1.56
C GLY A 759 -19.63 -28.98 1.13
N HIS A 760 -19.12 -27.77 1.35
CA HIS A 760 -19.80 -26.50 1.05
C HIS A 760 -18.99 -25.59 0.13
N VAL A 761 -17.81 -26.02 -0.27
CA VAL A 761 -16.88 -25.27 -1.12
C VAL A 761 -16.34 -26.17 -2.24
N GLU A 762 -16.27 -25.62 -3.46
CA GLU A 762 -15.69 -26.24 -4.64
C GLU A 762 -14.82 -25.24 -5.41
N PHE A 763 -13.67 -25.69 -5.91
CA PHE A 763 -12.78 -24.91 -6.78
C PHE A 763 -12.79 -25.49 -8.19
N ARG A 764 -13.15 -24.69 -9.19
CA ARG A 764 -13.17 -25.13 -10.60
C ARG A 764 -12.60 -24.08 -11.54
N ALA A 765 -12.24 -24.51 -12.75
CA ALA A 765 -11.84 -23.62 -13.83
C ALA A 765 -12.93 -23.60 -14.90
N GLU A 766 -13.35 -22.41 -15.31
CA GLU A 766 -14.31 -22.20 -16.39
C GLU A 766 -13.66 -21.32 -17.45
N GLY A 767 -13.14 -21.95 -18.50
CA GLY A 767 -12.32 -21.25 -19.50
C GLY A 767 -11.03 -20.69 -18.87
N SER A 768 -10.85 -19.37 -18.91
CA SER A 768 -9.70 -18.67 -18.31
C SER A 768 -9.95 -18.20 -16.87
N GLN A 769 -11.17 -18.31 -16.35
CA GLN A 769 -11.56 -17.91 -14.99
C GLN A 769 -11.37 -19.07 -14.00
N LEU A 770 -10.92 -18.72 -12.79
CA LEU A 770 -10.87 -19.63 -11.65
C LEU A 770 -12.01 -19.27 -10.69
N VAL A 771 -12.92 -20.21 -10.46
CA VAL A 771 -14.15 -20.01 -9.72
C VAL A 771 -14.07 -20.74 -8.38
N LEU A 772 -14.40 -20.01 -7.30
CA LEU A 772 -14.67 -20.55 -5.97
C LEU A 772 -16.20 -20.55 -5.76
N SER A 773 -16.82 -21.73 -5.72
CA SER A 773 -18.22 -21.85 -5.32
C SER A 773 -18.32 -22.12 -3.84
N ALA A 774 -18.98 -21.22 -3.12
CA ALA A 774 -19.13 -21.31 -1.67
C ALA A 774 -20.60 -21.16 -1.25
N ARG A 775 -21.07 -22.05 -0.37
CA ARG A 775 -22.39 -21.91 0.26
C ARG A 775 -22.33 -20.93 1.43
N GLY A 776 -23.35 -20.08 1.57
CA GLY A 776 -23.44 -19.12 2.67
C GLY A 776 -24.84 -18.57 2.90
N ILE A 777 -24.98 -17.75 3.94
CA ILE A 777 -26.24 -17.12 4.35
C ILE A 777 -26.17 -15.61 4.06
N PRO A 778 -27.11 -15.03 3.28
CA PRO A 778 -27.17 -13.59 3.09
C PRO A 778 -27.59 -12.88 4.38
N ILE A 779 -26.91 -11.78 4.71
CA ILE A 779 -27.30 -10.83 5.77
C ILE A 779 -28.17 -9.72 5.18
N GLY A 780 -27.75 -9.14 4.07
CA GLY A 780 -28.45 -8.03 3.45
C GLY A 780 -27.70 -7.45 2.26
N THR A 781 -28.29 -6.43 1.66
CA THR A 781 -27.71 -5.70 0.53
C THR A 781 -27.42 -4.27 0.94
N VAL A 782 -26.25 -3.76 0.57
CA VAL A 782 -25.85 -2.37 0.83
C VAL A 782 -26.87 -1.43 0.21
N ALA A 783 -27.53 -0.64 1.06
CA ALA A 783 -28.58 0.30 0.68
C ALA A 783 -28.12 1.75 0.79
N LEU A 784 -27.28 2.08 1.77
CA LEU A 784 -26.69 3.41 1.92
C LEU A 784 -25.19 3.31 2.19
N HIS A 785 -24.43 4.25 1.62
CA HIS A 785 -22.98 4.38 1.80
C HIS A 785 -22.64 5.63 2.62
N GLY A 786 -21.85 5.47 3.68
CA GLY A 786 -21.46 6.53 4.61
C GLY A 786 -20.22 7.32 4.20
N GLY A 787 -19.54 6.93 3.12
CA GLY A 787 -18.20 7.41 2.78
C GLY A 787 -17.12 6.64 3.52
N GLU A 788 -15.87 6.84 3.12
CA GLU A 788 -14.71 6.11 3.62
C GLU A 788 -13.98 6.89 4.72
N CYS A 789 -13.39 6.17 5.68
CA CYS A 789 -12.47 6.76 6.64
C CYS A 789 -11.08 6.92 5.99
N ILE A 790 -10.68 8.15 5.70
CA ILE A 790 -9.44 8.46 4.96
C ILE A 790 -8.42 9.08 5.91
N ASN A 791 -7.25 8.45 6.03
CA ASN A 791 -6.16 8.92 6.90
C ASN A 791 -6.58 9.16 8.36
N GLY A 792 -7.50 8.33 8.88
CA GLY A 792 -8.02 8.46 10.24
C GLY A 792 -9.17 9.48 10.40
N ASN A 793 -9.62 10.11 9.32
CA ASN A 793 -10.78 11.00 9.34
C ASN A 793 -12.06 10.21 9.07
N ILE A 794 -12.96 10.17 10.05
CA ILE A 794 -14.27 9.53 9.94
C ILE A 794 -15.30 10.57 9.43
N PRO A 795 -15.97 10.32 8.29
CA PRO A 795 -16.98 11.23 7.74
C PRO A 795 -18.14 11.48 8.70
N SER A 796 -18.67 12.72 8.70
CA SER A 796 -19.85 13.10 9.50
C SER A 796 -21.08 12.23 9.24
N ARG A 797 -21.22 11.72 8.02
CA ARG A 797 -22.31 10.82 7.62
C ARG A 797 -22.33 9.50 8.39
N TRP A 798 -21.20 9.08 8.97
CA TRP A 798 -21.17 7.88 9.81
C TRP A 798 -22.02 8.08 11.06
N MET A 799 -22.06 9.29 11.61
CA MET A 799 -22.88 9.65 12.77
C MET A 799 -24.36 9.56 12.41
N GLU A 800 -24.74 10.02 11.21
CA GLU A 800 -26.10 9.87 10.69
C GLU A 800 -26.51 8.39 10.57
N LEU A 801 -25.70 7.57 9.88
CA LEU A 801 -25.95 6.13 9.75
C LEU A 801 -25.96 5.40 11.11
N GLY A 802 -25.14 5.88 12.05
CA GLY A 802 -25.05 5.41 13.42
C GLY A 802 -26.15 5.92 14.34
N MET A 803 -27.07 6.79 13.87
CA MET A 803 -28.10 7.47 14.66
C MET A 803 -27.56 8.31 15.83
N TRP A 804 -26.42 8.97 15.64
CA TRP A 804 -25.77 9.87 16.59
C TRP A 804 -25.44 11.25 15.99
N ASP A 805 -26.39 11.78 15.23
CA ASP A 805 -26.36 13.10 14.58
C ASP A 805 -26.39 14.28 15.56
N GLU A 806 -26.89 14.08 16.78
CA GLU A 806 -26.86 15.09 17.86
C GLU A 806 -25.84 14.73 18.96
N LEU A 807 -24.53 14.89 18.67
CA LEU A 807 -23.41 14.49 19.54
C LEU A 807 -23.50 15.00 20.99
N ASP A 808 -23.99 16.23 21.18
CA ASP A 808 -24.01 16.91 22.48
C ASP A 808 -25.21 16.53 23.36
N SER A 809 -26.36 16.23 22.75
CA SER A 809 -27.62 16.01 23.48
C SER A 809 -27.91 14.53 23.73
N ARG A 810 -27.34 13.61 22.95
CA ARG A 810 -27.65 12.17 23.04
C ARG A 810 -26.44 11.32 23.44
N PRO A 811 -26.65 10.24 24.21
CA PRO A 811 -25.61 9.24 24.43
C PRO A 811 -25.33 8.48 23.12
N VAL A 812 -24.09 8.02 22.95
CA VAL A 812 -23.72 7.26 21.74
C VAL A 812 -24.50 5.94 21.67
N PRO A 813 -25.14 5.61 20.54
CA PRO A 813 -25.86 4.35 20.36
C PRO A 813 -24.93 3.13 20.50
N PRO A 814 -25.35 2.04 21.19
CA PRO A 814 -24.52 0.86 21.38
C PRO A 814 -24.00 0.24 20.10
N VAL A 815 -24.87 0.10 19.08
CA VAL A 815 -24.50 -0.48 17.79
C VAL A 815 -23.42 0.35 17.11
N PHE A 816 -23.49 1.68 17.21
CA PHE A 816 -22.54 2.56 16.54
C PHE A 816 -21.14 2.47 17.13
N TRP A 817 -20.96 2.71 18.43
CA TRP A 817 -19.62 2.68 19.02
C TRP A 817 -19.01 1.27 18.99
N ARG A 818 -19.83 0.21 19.15
CA ARG A 818 -19.35 -1.18 19.01
C ARG A 818 -18.91 -1.46 17.58
N THR A 819 -19.61 -0.93 16.58
CA THR A 819 -19.18 -1.04 15.19
C THR A 819 -17.83 -0.35 14.96
N LEU A 820 -17.60 0.86 15.47
CA LEU A 820 -16.31 1.58 15.32
C LEU A 820 -15.09 0.82 15.84
N VAL A 821 -15.27 -0.12 16.76
CA VAL A 821 -14.19 -0.95 17.33
C VAL A 821 -14.28 -2.42 16.92
N ALA A 822 -15.16 -2.74 15.97
CA ALA A 822 -15.52 -4.10 15.56
C ALA A 822 -15.84 -5.01 16.76
N ASP A 823 -16.45 -4.44 17.79
CA ASP A 823 -16.84 -5.05 19.05
C ASP A 823 -15.76 -5.88 19.76
N ARG A 824 -14.49 -5.48 19.63
CA ARG A 824 -13.36 -6.15 20.30
C ARG A 824 -12.38 -5.17 20.93
N GLY A 825 -11.79 -5.60 22.04
CA GLY A 825 -10.62 -4.97 22.66
C GLY A 825 -9.31 -5.39 21.98
N PRO A 826 -8.16 -4.89 22.49
CA PRO A 826 -6.82 -5.22 21.97
C PRO A 826 -6.42 -6.69 22.18
N ASP A 827 -7.08 -7.39 23.10
CA ASP A 827 -6.91 -8.80 23.42
C ASP A 827 -7.79 -9.75 22.59
N GLY A 828 -8.63 -9.21 21.69
CA GLY A 828 -9.59 -9.99 20.92
C GLY A 828 -10.82 -10.45 21.72
N LEU A 829 -11.00 -9.98 22.96
CA LEU A 829 -12.21 -10.17 23.74
C LEU A 829 -13.27 -9.12 23.39
N PRO A 830 -14.56 -9.33 23.74
CA PRO A 830 -15.60 -8.33 23.52
C PRO A 830 -15.23 -6.95 24.07
N ALA A 831 -15.54 -5.89 23.32
CA ALA A 831 -15.15 -4.53 23.69
C ALA A 831 -15.65 -4.16 25.10
N PRO A 832 -14.77 -3.60 25.96
CA PRO A 832 -15.14 -3.32 27.34
C PRO A 832 -16.16 -2.18 27.42
N GLY A 833 -17.09 -2.25 28.38
CA GLY A 833 -18.21 -1.31 28.46
C GLY A 833 -17.80 0.16 28.64
N TRP A 834 -16.59 0.44 29.11
CA TRP A 834 -16.07 1.80 29.25
C TRP A 834 -15.69 2.45 27.91
N TYR A 835 -15.54 1.69 26.82
CA TYR A 835 -15.32 2.25 25.48
C TYR A 835 -16.44 3.19 25.05
N LYS A 836 -17.68 2.94 25.48
CA LYS A 836 -18.79 3.88 25.31
C LYS A 836 -18.46 5.28 25.85
N ARG A 837 -17.95 5.34 27.09
CA ARG A 837 -17.58 6.60 27.75
C ARG A 837 -16.38 7.25 27.08
N ALA A 838 -15.40 6.45 26.63
CA ALA A 838 -14.24 6.95 25.89
C ALA A 838 -14.65 7.57 24.54
N CYS A 839 -15.59 6.94 23.83
CA CYS A 839 -16.17 7.45 22.58
C CYS A 839 -16.85 8.81 22.80
N GLU A 840 -17.78 8.90 23.76
CA GLU A 840 -18.47 10.15 24.10
C GLU A 840 -17.48 11.24 24.53
N PHE A 841 -16.49 10.89 25.36
CA PHE A 841 -15.48 11.84 25.82
C PHE A 841 -14.60 12.37 24.70
N ALA A 842 -14.13 11.51 23.79
CA ALA A 842 -13.24 11.90 22.72
C ALA A 842 -13.99 12.69 21.64
N PHE A 843 -15.11 12.17 21.13
CA PHE A 843 -15.75 12.73 19.94
C PHE A 843 -16.45 14.06 20.22
N ARG A 844 -16.93 14.31 21.45
CA ARG A 844 -17.48 15.62 21.85
C ARG A 844 -16.45 16.74 21.95
N ARG A 845 -15.14 16.40 21.96
CA ARG A 845 -14.05 17.38 21.95
C ARG A 845 -13.53 17.67 20.55
N ASN A 846 -14.07 16.99 19.54
CA ASN A 846 -13.70 17.20 18.16
C ASN A 846 -14.22 18.57 17.69
N ALA A 847 -13.34 19.40 17.15
CA ALA A 847 -13.69 20.75 16.69
C ALA A 847 -14.26 20.76 15.25
N SER A 848 -14.13 19.65 14.52
CA SER A 848 -14.50 19.51 13.11
C SER A 848 -15.85 18.80 12.93
N ALA A 849 -16.46 18.95 11.74
CA ALA A 849 -17.64 18.19 11.37
C ALA A 849 -17.34 16.69 11.15
N HIS A 850 -16.12 16.36 10.71
CA HIS A 850 -15.62 14.98 10.62
C HIS A 850 -14.76 14.67 11.86
N ILE A 851 -14.71 13.41 12.30
CA ILE A 851 -13.88 13.03 13.45
C ILE A 851 -12.46 12.74 12.97
N ASP A 852 -11.49 13.55 13.39
CA ASP A 852 -10.07 13.29 13.16
C ASP A 852 -9.52 12.47 14.33
N VAL A 853 -9.33 11.17 14.12
CA VAL A 853 -8.87 10.25 15.16
C VAL A 853 -7.43 10.55 15.59
N GLU A 854 -6.57 11.03 14.68
CA GLU A 854 -5.18 11.35 14.98
C GLU A 854 -5.08 12.67 15.77
N GLU A 855 -5.90 13.67 15.43
CA GLU A 855 -6.02 14.89 16.23
C GLU A 855 -6.49 14.55 17.65
N LEU A 856 -7.58 13.79 17.80
CA LEU A 856 -8.09 13.39 19.10
C LEU A 856 -7.06 12.59 19.92
N TYR A 857 -6.26 11.74 19.25
CA TYR A 857 -5.20 10.98 19.90
C TYR A 857 -4.09 11.89 20.44
N SER A 858 -3.75 12.95 19.70
CA SER A 858 -2.76 13.95 20.12
C SER A 858 -3.26 14.87 21.24
N LEU A 859 -4.56 15.16 21.29
CA LEU A 859 -5.16 16.07 22.26
C LEU A 859 -5.42 15.44 23.64
N THR A 860 -5.42 14.12 23.75
CA THR A 860 -5.72 13.42 25.01
C THR A 860 -4.47 12.87 25.68
N GLU A 861 -4.37 13.06 26.99
CA GLU A 861 -3.33 12.45 27.84
C GLU A 861 -3.78 11.12 28.47
N SER A 862 -5.08 10.83 28.44
CA SER A 862 -5.64 9.62 29.05
C SER A 862 -5.25 8.36 28.26
N SER A 863 -4.55 7.44 28.93
CA SER A 863 -4.18 6.14 28.36
C SER A 863 -5.38 5.33 27.88
N HIS A 864 -6.50 5.38 28.61
CA HIS A 864 -7.75 4.67 28.26
C HIS A 864 -8.37 5.25 26.99
N VAL A 865 -8.42 6.58 26.86
CA VAL A 865 -8.95 7.23 25.65
C VAL A 865 -8.03 6.96 24.46
N ARG A 866 -6.70 6.98 24.66
CA ARG A 866 -5.72 6.59 23.63
C ARG A 866 -5.89 5.15 23.18
N GLU A 867 -6.17 4.20 24.08
CA GLU A 867 -6.44 2.81 23.71
C GLU A 867 -7.69 2.70 22.83
N PHE A 868 -8.80 3.33 23.26
CA PHE A 868 -10.03 3.38 22.47
C PHE A 868 -9.78 3.98 21.07
N LEU A 869 -9.14 5.16 21.00
CA LEU A 869 -8.84 5.82 19.72
C LEU A 869 -7.90 5.00 18.84
N ARG A 870 -6.93 4.30 19.44
CA ARG A 870 -6.06 3.36 18.71
C ARG A 870 -6.88 2.23 18.11
N ARG A 871 -7.83 1.66 18.85
CA ARG A 871 -8.71 0.61 18.34
C ARG A 871 -9.61 1.13 17.21
N VAL A 872 -10.22 2.31 17.38
CA VAL A 872 -11.02 2.96 16.32
C VAL A 872 -10.18 3.16 15.07
N ARG A 873 -8.97 3.71 15.20
CA ARG A 873 -8.04 3.89 14.09
C ARG A 873 -7.73 2.57 13.41
N ASP A 874 -7.31 1.57 14.19
CA ASP A 874 -6.86 0.29 13.67
C ASP A 874 -8.00 -0.46 12.96
N VAL A 875 -9.26 -0.29 13.39
CA VAL A 875 -10.43 -0.92 12.76
C VAL A 875 -10.95 -0.11 11.57
N CYS A 876 -11.13 1.20 11.72
CA CYS A 876 -11.87 2.02 10.76
C CYS A 876 -11.04 2.49 9.56
N TRP A 877 -9.71 2.51 9.65
CA TRP A 877 -8.85 3.06 8.59
C TRP A 877 -9.15 2.45 7.21
N SER A 878 -9.34 3.29 6.19
CA SER A 878 -9.72 2.88 4.83
C SER A 878 -10.85 1.85 4.82
N ARG A 879 -11.84 1.99 5.69
CA ARG A 879 -13.12 1.25 5.64
C ARG A 879 -14.26 2.23 5.38
N ALA A 880 -15.36 1.71 4.87
CA ALA A 880 -16.61 2.44 4.73
C ALA A 880 -17.64 1.93 5.75
N LEU A 881 -18.44 2.83 6.30
CA LEU A 881 -19.64 2.46 7.05
C LEU A 881 -20.83 2.44 6.11
N VAL A 882 -21.56 1.34 6.08
CA VAL A 882 -22.73 1.16 5.22
C VAL A 882 -23.96 0.74 6.02
N ASN A 883 -25.14 1.03 5.49
CA ASN A 883 -26.40 0.49 5.98
C ASN A 883 -26.85 -0.66 5.06
N LEU A 884 -27.32 -1.75 5.67
CA LEU A 884 -27.83 -2.92 4.98
C LEU A 884 -29.36 -2.92 5.00
N SER A 885 -29.96 -3.08 3.82
CA SER A 885 -31.33 -3.55 3.71
C SER A 885 -31.36 -5.02 4.14
N ALA A 886 -32.11 -5.32 5.21
CA ALA A 886 -32.23 -6.68 5.70
C ALA A 886 -32.81 -7.58 4.60
N SER A 887 -32.20 -8.73 4.36
CA SER A 887 -32.86 -9.75 3.55
C SER A 887 -34.17 -10.17 4.24
N GLN A 888 -35.20 -10.58 3.48
CA GLN A 888 -36.45 -11.11 4.07
C GLN A 888 -36.19 -12.22 5.11
N GLU A 889 -35.05 -12.89 5.00
CA GLU A 889 -34.59 -14.02 5.80
C GLU A 889 -33.91 -13.55 7.12
N SER A 890 -33.15 -12.46 7.12
CA SER A 890 -32.37 -11.96 8.28
C SER A 890 -33.21 -11.11 9.26
N ALA A 891 -34.29 -10.49 8.78
CA ALA A 891 -35.21 -9.70 9.61
C ALA A 891 -35.94 -10.53 10.68
N ALA A 892 -35.94 -11.87 10.58
CA ALA A 892 -36.46 -12.77 11.60
C ALA A 892 -35.46 -13.06 12.72
N ALA A 893 -34.16 -13.17 12.42
CA ALA A 893 -33.11 -13.53 13.38
C ALA A 893 -32.66 -12.37 14.27
N GLY A 894 -32.59 -11.14 13.73
CA GLY A 894 -32.19 -9.96 14.51
C GLY A 894 -33.14 -9.57 15.65
N ARG A 895 -34.34 -10.15 15.70
CA ARG A 895 -35.37 -9.86 16.73
C ARG A 895 -35.05 -10.44 18.10
N SER A 896 -34.18 -11.45 18.22
CA SER A 896 -33.86 -12.08 19.52
C SER A 896 -32.61 -11.52 20.22
N CYS A 897 -31.83 -10.66 19.57
CA CYS A 897 -30.52 -10.21 20.07
C CYS A 897 -30.58 -8.91 20.90
N GLY A 898 -31.76 -8.28 21.00
CA GLY A 898 -32.02 -7.19 21.94
C GLY A 898 -32.36 -7.77 23.31
N GLY A 899 -31.50 -7.50 24.30
CA GLY A 899 -31.52 -8.11 25.63
C GLY A 899 -32.91 -8.37 26.23
N SER A 900 -33.07 -9.57 26.78
CA SER A 900 -34.20 -10.01 27.58
C SER A 900 -34.48 -9.06 28.75
N GLY A 901 -35.49 -8.22 28.59
CA GLY A 901 -36.03 -7.36 29.63
C GLY A 901 -37.44 -6.86 29.28
N GLY A 902 -38.47 -7.51 29.85
CA GLY A 902 -39.78 -6.90 30.08
C GLY A 902 -40.84 -7.05 28.99
N VAL A 903 -41.90 -7.80 29.31
CA VAL A 903 -43.19 -7.79 28.63
C VAL A 903 -43.84 -6.41 28.76
N ALA A 904 -44.20 -5.77 27.64
CA ALA A 904 -45.37 -4.90 27.55
C ALA A 904 -45.80 -4.72 26.09
N SER A 905 -47.03 -5.14 25.81
CA SER A 905 -47.79 -4.83 24.61
C SER A 905 -48.09 -3.32 24.54
N SER A 906 -47.52 -2.62 23.56
CA SER A 906 -48.12 -1.40 23.01
C SER A 906 -47.77 -1.27 21.53
N SER A 907 -48.77 -0.86 20.77
CA SER A 907 -48.79 -0.73 19.32
C SER A 907 -47.96 0.46 18.85
N SER A 908 -46.65 0.27 18.76
CA SER A 908 -45.74 0.98 17.87
C SER A 908 -44.45 0.19 17.88
N SER A 909 -44.21 -0.64 16.86
CA SER A 909 -42.93 -1.36 16.75
C SER A 909 -41.80 -0.33 16.83
N PRO A 910 -40.84 -0.46 17.75
CA PRO A 910 -39.72 0.47 17.81
C PRO A 910 -39.05 0.49 16.42
N PRO A 911 -38.55 1.65 15.95
CA PRO A 911 -37.86 1.72 14.67
C PRO A 911 -36.77 0.64 14.66
N GLN A 912 -36.81 -0.25 13.66
CA GLN A 912 -35.81 -1.31 13.53
C GLN A 912 -34.44 -0.66 13.57
N GLN A 913 -33.58 -1.08 14.50
CA GLN A 913 -32.22 -0.55 14.57
C GLN A 913 -31.54 -0.79 13.21
N PRO A 914 -30.89 0.23 12.64
CA PRO A 914 -30.23 0.09 11.35
C PRO A 914 -29.15 -0.98 11.46
N ILE A 915 -29.14 -1.92 10.51
CA ILE A 915 -28.05 -2.88 10.37
C ILE A 915 -26.93 -2.14 9.67
N ILE A 916 -25.96 -1.64 10.44
CA ILE A 916 -24.76 -1.01 9.90
C ILE A 916 -23.60 -1.99 9.84
N SER A 917 -22.74 -1.82 8.85
CA SER A 917 -21.58 -2.67 8.61
C SER A 917 -20.35 -1.83 8.31
N LEU A 918 -19.20 -2.23 8.85
CA LEU A 918 -17.90 -1.73 8.43
C LEU A 918 -17.36 -2.61 7.31
N CYS A 919 -17.24 -2.06 6.13
CA CYS A 919 -16.87 -2.76 4.91
C CYS A 919 -15.55 -2.22 4.30
N PRO A 920 -14.92 -2.95 3.36
CA PRO A 920 -13.81 -2.42 2.58
C PRO A 920 -14.17 -1.12 1.86
N PRO A 921 -13.20 -0.26 1.53
CA PRO A 921 -13.47 1.06 0.96
C PRO A 921 -14.10 0.95 -0.43
N GLU A 922 -13.81 -0.11 -1.19
CA GLU A 922 -14.37 -0.31 -2.52
C GLU A 922 -15.82 -0.79 -2.52
N THR A 923 -16.47 -0.91 -1.36
CA THR A 923 -17.87 -1.34 -1.23
C THR A 923 -18.80 -0.33 -1.89
N SER A 924 -19.79 -0.81 -2.62
CA SER A 924 -20.76 0.02 -3.32
C SER A 924 -22.18 -0.40 -3.00
N ILE A 925 -23.12 0.49 -3.28
CA ILE A 925 -24.53 0.17 -3.14
C ILE A 925 -24.89 -1.00 -4.09
N GLY A 926 -25.73 -1.91 -3.59
CA GLY A 926 -26.08 -3.15 -4.31
C GLY A 926 -25.16 -4.34 -4.03
N ASP A 927 -24.01 -4.13 -3.37
CA ASP A 927 -23.19 -5.23 -2.89
C ASP A 927 -23.94 -6.06 -1.83
N VAL A 928 -23.71 -7.36 -1.83
CA VAL A 928 -24.35 -8.32 -0.92
C VAL A 928 -23.40 -8.62 0.23
N VAL A 929 -23.89 -8.52 1.47
CA VAL A 929 -23.18 -9.00 2.65
C VAL A 929 -23.69 -10.38 3.01
N ALA A 930 -22.77 -11.34 3.15
CA ALA A 930 -23.10 -12.73 3.46
C ALA A 930 -22.08 -13.38 4.41
N ILE A 931 -22.50 -14.41 5.12
CA ILE A 931 -21.61 -15.30 5.89
C ILE A 931 -21.43 -16.58 5.09
N LEU A 932 -20.22 -16.80 4.56
CA LEU A 932 -19.87 -18.05 3.89
C LEU A 932 -19.52 -19.12 4.93
N TYR A 933 -19.88 -20.37 4.66
CA TYR A 933 -19.53 -21.47 5.53
C TYR A 933 -18.00 -21.67 5.58
N GLY A 934 -17.45 -21.74 6.79
CA GLY A 934 -16.01 -21.75 7.05
C GLY A 934 -15.36 -20.39 7.29
N CYS A 935 -16.06 -19.26 7.06
CA CYS A 935 -15.57 -17.92 7.38
C CYS A 935 -15.92 -17.49 8.81
N SER A 936 -14.95 -16.94 9.55
CA SER A 936 -15.12 -16.39 10.89
C SER A 936 -15.79 -15.01 10.91
N VAL A 937 -15.86 -14.34 9.76
CA VAL A 937 -16.45 -13.02 9.57
C VAL A 937 -17.37 -12.99 8.34
N PRO A 938 -18.34 -12.06 8.29
CA PRO A 938 -19.07 -11.77 7.07
C PRO A 938 -18.16 -11.22 5.95
N VAL A 939 -18.60 -11.37 4.71
CA VAL A 939 -17.91 -10.88 3.51
C VAL A 939 -18.84 -10.07 2.62
N VAL A 940 -18.26 -9.14 1.85
CA VAL A 940 -18.94 -8.33 0.84
C VAL A 940 -18.71 -8.94 -0.54
N LEU A 941 -19.80 -9.22 -1.24
CA LEU A 941 -19.84 -9.85 -2.56
C LEU A 941 -20.54 -8.93 -3.55
N ARG A 942 -19.86 -8.57 -4.64
CA ARG A 942 -20.44 -7.77 -5.72
C ARG A 942 -21.02 -8.66 -6.82
N PRO A 943 -22.32 -8.58 -7.11
CA PRO A 943 -22.91 -9.29 -8.25
C PRO A 943 -22.32 -8.80 -9.59
N GLN A 944 -21.93 -9.72 -10.44
CA GLN A 944 -21.52 -9.45 -11.83
C GLN A 944 -22.63 -9.92 -12.76
N VAL A 945 -23.32 -8.98 -13.43
CA VAL A 945 -24.28 -9.32 -14.50
C VAL A 945 -23.47 -9.67 -15.76
N SER A 946 -23.38 -10.95 -16.09
CA SER A 946 -22.84 -11.36 -17.39
C SER A 946 -23.89 -11.12 -18.46
N ALA A 947 -23.59 -10.30 -19.48
CA ALA A 947 -24.50 -10.04 -20.60
C ALA A 947 -24.73 -11.28 -21.50
N SER A 948 -24.03 -12.40 -21.28
CA SER A 948 -23.96 -13.53 -22.23
C SER A 948 -24.10 -14.93 -21.62
N SER A 949 -24.24 -15.07 -20.29
CA SER A 949 -24.44 -16.38 -19.65
C SER A 949 -25.50 -16.31 -18.55
N SER A 950 -26.26 -17.39 -18.37
CA SER A 950 -27.24 -17.55 -17.28
C SER A 950 -26.59 -17.66 -15.89
N SER A 951 -25.26 -17.74 -15.83
CA SER A 951 -24.49 -17.90 -14.60
C SER A 951 -24.19 -16.54 -13.97
N SER A 952 -24.69 -16.32 -12.76
CA SER A 952 -24.40 -15.13 -11.95
C SER A 952 -23.11 -15.34 -11.16
N TYR A 953 -22.07 -14.57 -11.47
CA TYR A 953 -20.83 -14.57 -10.69
C TYR A 953 -20.80 -13.44 -9.68
N TYR A 954 -19.92 -13.58 -8.70
CA TYR A 954 -19.64 -12.57 -7.68
C TYR A 954 -18.16 -12.24 -7.65
N THR A 955 -17.84 -10.99 -7.36
CA THR A 955 -16.48 -10.56 -6.99
C THR A 955 -16.44 -10.39 -5.48
N LEU A 956 -15.47 -11.02 -4.81
CA LEU A 956 -15.19 -10.79 -3.40
C LEU A 956 -14.54 -9.42 -3.23
N ILE A 957 -15.24 -8.50 -2.55
CA ILE A 957 -14.72 -7.18 -2.23
C ILE A 957 -13.82 -7.27 -0.99
N GLY A 958 -14.23 -8.05 0.02
CA GLY A 958 -13.43 -8.35 1.20
C GLY A 958 -14.26 -8.64 2.43
N GLU A 959 -13.61 -8.74 3.58
CA GLU A 959 -14.22 -8.98 4.87
C GLU A 959 -14.86 -7.73 5.46
N CYS A 960 -15.97 -7.92 6.17
CA CYS A 960 -16.69 -6.83 6.85
C CYS A 960 -17.12 -7.22 8.26
N PHE A 961 -17.46 -6.21 9.05
CA PHE A 961 -17.98 -6.39 10.40
C PHE A 961 -19.44 -5.95 10.46
N VAL A 962 -20.32 -6.81 10.95
CA VAL A 962 -21.73 -6.49 11.22
C VAL A 962 -22.02 -6.82 12.69
N TYR A 963 -22.36 -5.80 13.48
CA TYR A 963 -22.65 -6.01 14.90
C TYR A 963 -23.84 -6.98 15.08
N GLY A 964 -23.67 -8.00 15.92
CA GLY A 964 -24.69 -9.03 16.18
C GLY A 964 -24.73 -10.18 15.16
N PHE A 965 -23.74 -10.30 14.27
CA PHE A 965 -23.62 -11.40 13.31
C PHE A 965 -22.21 -12.04 13.27
N VAL A 966 -21.35 -11.72 14.22
CA VAL A 966 -19.93 -12.11 14.22
C VAL A 966 -19.60 -13.20 15.24
N ASP A 967 -20.54 -13.57 16.12
CA ASP A 967 -20.38 -14.58 17.17
C ASP A 967 -21.31 -15.79 16.99
N GLY A 968 -21.83 -15.97 15.76
CA GLY A 968 -22.65 -17.12 15.38
C GLY A 968 -24.13 -16.96 15.76
N GLU A 969 -24.57 -15.74 16.06
CA GLU A 969 -25.92 -15.41 16.53
C GLU A 969 -27.00 -15.83 15.51
N ILE A 970 -26.67 -15.74 14.22
CA ILE A 970 -27.57 -16.15 13.13
C ILE A 970 -27.61 -17.67 12.94
N MET A 971 -26.63 -18.43 13.46
CA MET A 971 -26.45 -19.87 13.22
C MET A 971 -27.11 -20.78 14.27
N THR A 972 -28.01 -20.24 15.09
CA THR A 972 -28.77 -21.00 16.10
C THR A 972 -29.78 -21.96 15.46
N ASP A 973 -30.12 -23.05 16.16
CA ASP A 973 -31.02 -24.09 15.63
C ASP A 973 -32.41 -23.55 15.23
N ASP A 974 -32.94 -22.57 15.98
CA ASP A 974 -34.22 -21.90 15.66
C ASP A 974 -34.17 -21.16 14.31
N ASN A 975 -33.01 -20.66 13.91
CA ASN A 975 -32.82 -19.92 12.67
C ASN A 975 -32.53 -20.84 11.47
N LYS A 976 -32.02 -22.06 11.67
CA LYS A 976 -31.68 -23.01 10.57
C LYS A 976 -32.86 -23.36 9.69
N SER A 977 -34.06 -23.49 10.25
CA SER A 977 -35.27 -23.79 9.48
C SER A 977 -35.77 -22.62 8.62
N ARG A 978 -35.29 -21.40 8.90
CA ARG A 978 -35.74 -20.15 8.28
C ARG A 978 -34.74 -19.55 7.31
N LEU A 979 -33.45 -19.85 7.46
CA LEU A 979 -32.39 -19.27 6.65
C LEU A 979 -32.10 -20.13 5.40
N CYS A 980 -32.42 -19.59 4.23
CA CYS A 980 -32.13 -20.25 2.95
C CYS A 980 -30.67 -20.00 2.57
N SER A 981 -29.80 -20.99 2.79
CA SER A 981 -28.42 -20.92 2.30
C SER A 981 -28.39 -20.81 0.77
N ARG A 982 -27.53 -19.94 0.22
CA ARG A 982 -27.30 -19.77 -1.21
C ARG A 982 -25.90 -20.22 -1.61
N ILE A 983 -25.70 -20.53 -2.88
CA ILE A 983 -24.37 -20.78 -3.45
C ILE A 983 -23.93 -19.51 -4.16
N TYR A 984 -22.70 -19.08 -3.89
CA TYR A 984 -22.05 -17.93 -4.52
C TYR A 984 -20.86 -18.43 -5.33
N ASP A 985 -20.89 -18.16 -6.64
CA ASP A 985 -19.80 -18.47 -7.56
C ASP A 985 -18.89 -17.25 -7.68
N ILE A 986 -17.75 -17.29 -7.01
CA ILE A 986 -16.85 -16.16 -6.79
C ILE A 986 -15.67 -16.25 -7.76
N ILE A 987 -15.36 -15.16 -8.47
CA ILE A 987 -14.31 -15.08 -9.51
C ILE A 987 -13.18 -14.13 -9.20
#